data_AF-Q601B5-F1
#
_entry.id   AF-Q601B5-F1
#
_cell.length_a   1.000
_cell.length_b   1.000
_cell.length_c   1.000
_cell.angle_alpha   90.00
_cell.angle_beta   90.00
_cell.angle_gamma   90.00
#
_symmetry.space_group_name_H-M   'P 1'
#
loop_
_entity.id
_entity.type
_entity.pdbx_description
1 polymer ?
#
loop_
_entity_poly.entity_id
_entity_poly.type
_entity_poly.pdbx_seq_one_letter_code
_entity_poly.pdbx_strand_id
1 'polypeptide(L)'
;MPLMVNPTRFFGLGGMQEIGKSTLVIEDDYDIVIIDAGIKFANLFHTGIRGMVPNYQYLQEKQAKIRGLFVTHGHEDHIGGIIFLVQEVDIKKIFAPKIAIQYLKAKFEDQKIRPKIEFIEINKNDTHRFESFTVDFWTAQHSIPDAFGIRITSRHGSIMCTGDFRFDYTPIGNYTDFERLKEIGNQKLTVLFSDSTNAMRPNHSPSERDILGDIEMHMRSATRKIIITAFASNLTRIKALIEIGIKLEKKILVFGRSMVNGINIGRRSGYINVDDNVFLGKNLEGVEENQMLILTTGSQGEQLAALDRMSNRKHPKISIEPRDLIIFSSSPIPGNKIKIEHLINRLYKLSAIIKENGPDGYLHTSGHAYKAEHEKIFQLTKPKYFFPYHGEYRMCLAHSRTAIESGVDPKNVIIPENGQVFKMYNQEIYKTNEKIPCDPVYIDGETISRDNSRIINERQEMRENGFVFVLVPFDRQKNSINGRISVITKGAFSTKNGTQIIAEIRRLCFASIKFFIEKQPKWSPPQIKQLIKNRLNSYFHRTKRWKPVILTQILYVDQKEDFLKNYQEKTTEKFVVKKIKTNLTKESEKNKEIPTKKGKKMENHPKTEQNYNKIAKKSDLNKKVQNLQIRQKNVNVKSSKAEKDQENKIKESIKKVTRKINSTLTKTKNDNQSDILIEKSPNFNQKNPNKFKNKSPQKTENLVFFKKENLKKSYENDAKKKDKKSLINSKNLPYNNNNNNKENVKNSGDPQALLARKKLYPLKNKKQNTLFQTKKQELNIPKSPKKFKKSNFITAINTKINKENNKKNSQKK
;
A
#
# COMPACT_ATOMS: atom_id res chain seq x y z
N MET A 1 -7.81 46.76 1.89
CA MET A 1 -7.64 46.34 3.30
C MET A 1 -6.72 45.14 3.36
N PRO A 2 -5.86 44.98 4.38
CA PRO A 2 -5.28 43.68 4.67
C PRO A 2 -6.41 42.73 5.07
N LEU A 3 -6.52 41.58 4.42
CA LEU A 3 -7.55 40.58 4.73
C LEU A 3 -7.41 40.16 6.20
N MET A 4 -8.48 40.25 7.00
CA MET A 4 -8.56 39.52 8.27
C MET A 4 -8.68 38.03 7.91
N VAL A 5 -7.63 37.26 8.18
CA VAL A 5 -7.57 35.83 7.86
C VAL A 5 -7.40 35.05 9.15
N ASN A 6 -8.30 34.11 9.36
CA ASN A 6 -8.34 33.23 10.51
C ASN A 6 -7.01 32.47 10.70
N PRO A 7 -6.73 31.97 11.91
CA PRO A 7 -5.56 31.13 12.15
C PRO A 7 -5.48 29.95 11.17
N THR A 8 -4.28 29.70 10.64
CA THR A 8 -4.00 28.56 9.76
C THR A 8 -4.28 27.27 10.53
N ARG A 9 -5.18 26.44 10.01
CA ARG A 9 -5.61 25.17 10.62
C ARG A 9 -4.80 24.02 10.01
N PHE A 10 -4.48 23.01 10.81
CA PHE A 10 -3.82 21.81 10.31
C PHE A 10 -4.19 20.56 11.10
N PHE A 11 -4.23 19.41 10.42
CA PHE A 11 -4.56 18.10 10.96
C PHE A 11 -4.16 16.98 10.00
N GLY A 12 -3.90 15.78 10.52
CA GLY A 12 -3.74 14.57 9.70
C GLY A 12 -5.07 13.84 9.51
N LEU A 13 -5.42 13.48 8.28
CA LEU A 13 -6.45 12.46 8.00
C LEU A 13 -5.86 11.04 8.13
N GLY A 14 -4.55 10.90 7.96
CA GLY A 14 -3.80 9.67 8.19
C GLY A 14 -2.29 9.89 8.33
N GLY A 15 -1.61 8.90 8.90
CA GLY A 15 -0.18 8.96 9.23
C GLY A 15 0.13 9.48 10.65
N MET A 16 -0.89 9.83 11.45
CA MET A 16 -0.70 10.18 12.87
C MET A 16 -0.80 8.92 13.74
N GLN A 17 0.24 8.64 14.54
CA GLN A 17 0.37 7.44 15.39
C GLN A 17 0.29 6.10 14.65
N GLU A 18 0.54 6.10 13.34
CA GLU A 18 0.59 4.91 12.49
C GLU A 18 1.59 5.07 11.34
N ILE A 19 2.00 3.94 10.76
CA ILE A 19 2.67 3.89 9.45
C ILE A 19 1.61 3.67 8.36
N GLY A 20 1.73 4.41 7.27
CA GLY A 20 0.85 4.36 6.10
C GLY A 20 -0.41 5.22 6.20
N LYS A 21 -1.09 5.35 5.05
CA LYS A 21 -2.16 6.31 4.76
C LYS A 21 -1.79 7.78 5.07
N SER A 22 -0.55 8.17 4.83
CA SER A 22 -0.04 9.53 5.02
C SER A 22 -0.94 10.54 4.28
N THR A 23 -1.58 11.45 5.01
CA THR A 23 -2.40 12.54 4.47
C THR A 23 -2.47 13.67 5.50
N LEU A 24 -1.71 14.74 5.28
CA LEU A 24 -1.68 15.95 6.12
C LEU A 24 -2.40 17.09 5.39
N VAL A 25 -3.30 17.80 6.08
CA VAL A 25 -4.09 18.90 5.51
C VAL A 25 -3.76 20.20 6.24
N ILE A 26 -3.52 21.27 5.47
CA ILE A 26 -3.29 22.63 5.94
C ILE A 26 -4.30 23.54 5.24
N GLU A 27 -5.03 24.36 5.99
CA GLU A 27 -6.08 25.24 5.44
C GLU A 27 -6.22 26.58 6.15
N ASP A 28 -6.88 27.52 5.49
CA ASP A 28 -7.51 28.68 6.11
C ASP A 28 -8.84 29.07 5.42
N ASP A 29 -9.19 30.36 5.46
CA ASP A 29 -10.40 30.87 4.84
C ASP A 29 -10.37 30.83 3.30
N TYR A 30 -9.19 30.77 2.67
CA TYR A 30 -9.03 30.89 1.22
C TYR A 30 -8.58 29.55 0.62
N ASP A 31 -7.49 29.00 1.15
CA ASP A 31 -6.74 27.93 0.52
C ASP A 31 -6.80 26.63 1.34
N ILE A 32 -6.80 25.49 0.65
CA ILE A 32 -6.46 24.17 1.20
C ILE A 32 -5.28 23.61 0.42
N VAL A 33 -4.26 23.17 1.15
CA VAL A 33 -3.12 22.42 0.65
C VAL A 33 -3.09 21.06 1.34
N ILE A 34 -2.91 20.00 0.55
CA ILE A 34 -2.79 18.62 1.05
C ILE A 34 -1.35 18.16 0.80
N ILE A 35 -0.72 17.54 1.79
CA ILE A 35 0.54 16.81 1.66
C ILE A 35 0.25 15.32 1.74
N ASP A 36 0.56 14.62 0.65
CA ASP A 36 0.36 13.18 0.40
C ASP A 36 -1.11 12.70 0.50
N ALA A 37 -1.39 11.56 -0.14
CA ALA A 37 -2.62 10.80 0.07
C ALA A 37 -2.35 9.29 -0.14
N GLY A 38 -1.93 8.63 0.94
CA GLY A 38 -1.48 7.24 0.93
C GLY A 38 -2.55 6.17 1.09
N ILE A 39 -2.15 4.92 0.84
CA ILE A 39 -2.84 3.72 1.33
C ILE A 39 -2.19 3.23 2.62
N LYS A 40 -2.93 2.51 3.47
CA LYS A 40 -2.37 1.65 4.52
C LYS A 40 -2.72 0.20 4.22
N PHE A 41 -1.71 -0.66 4.19
CA PHE A 41 -1.89 -2.08 3.83
C PHE A 41 -2.70 -2.85 4.89
N ALA A 42 -3.41 -3.88 4.43
CA ALA A 42 -4.17 -4.76 5.32
C ALA A 42 -3.22 -5.62 6.19
N ASN A 43 -3.47 -5.65 7.49
CA ASN A 43 -2.74 -6.50 8.43
C ASN A 43 -3.38 -7.91 8.56
N LEU A 44 -2.78 -8.79 9.37
CA LEU A 44 -3.23 -10.18 9.57
C LEU A 44 -4.66 -10.34 10.15
N PHE A 45 -5.25 -9.26 10.69
CA PHE A 45 -6.59 -9.29 11.25
C PHE A 45 -7.66 -8.99 10.18
N HIS A 46 -7.38 -8.09 9.25
CA HIS A 46 -8.31 -7.64 8.21
C HIS A 46 -8.17 -8.50 6.94
N THR A 47 -8.61 -9.76 7.03
CA THR A 47 -8.52 -10.71 5.91
C THR A 47 -9.54 -10.41 4.80
N GLY A 48 -9.10 -10.43 3.54
CA GLY A 48 -9.98 -10.25 2.37
C GLY A 48 -10.21 -8.80 1.95
N ILE A 49 -9.30 -7.89 2.31
CA ILE A 49 -9.21 -6.53 1.75
C ILE A 49 -7.81 -6.27 1.21
N ARG A 50 -7.67 -5.27 0.34
CA ARG A 50 -6.37 -4.84 -0.21
C ARG A 50 -5.63 -3.87 0.72
N GLY A 51 -6.38 -3.03 1.42
CA GLY A 51 -5.86 -1.98 2.30
C GLY A 51 -6.99 -1.04 2.73
N MET A 52 -6.61 0.13 3.23
CA MET A 52 -7.52 1.19 3.67
C MET A 52 -6.95 2.58 3.34
N VAL A 53 -7.83 3.56 3.18
CA VAL A 53 -7.50 4.99 3.02
C VAL A 53 -8.23 5.80 4.11
N PRO A 54 -7.88 7.09 4.32
CA PRO A 54 -8.66 7.97 5.17
C PRO A 54 -10.07 8.23 4.61
N ASN A 55 -10.97 8.69 5.47
CA ASN A 55 -12.23 9.29 5.03
C ASN A 55 -11.97 10.68 4.42
N TYR A 56 -12.33 10.87 3.14
CA TYR A 56 -12.10 12.12 2.42
C TYR A 56 -13.31 13.08 2.40
N GLN A 57 -14.41 12.77 3.11
CA GLN A 57 -15.64 13.59 3.12
C GLN A 57 -15.38 15.09 3.41
N TYR A 58 -14.49 15.39 4.36
CA TYR A 58 -14.13 16.76 4.69
C TYR A 58 -13.52 17.54 3.51
N LEU A 59 -12.71 16.87 2.68
CA LEU A 59 -12.11 17.46 1.49
C LEU A 59 -13.14 17.59 0.35
N GLN A 60 -14.06 16.63 0.25
CA GLN A 60 -15.20 16.67 -0.69
C GLN A 60 -16.11 17.88 -0.41
N GLU A 61 -16.45 18.13 0.85
CA GLU A 61 -17.27 19.28 1.29
C GLU A 61 -16.58 20.64 1.04
N LYS A 62 -15.24 20.69 1.03
CA LYS A 62 -14.46 21.93 0.85
C LYS A 62 -13.70 22.04 -0.49
N GLN A 63 -13.98 21.17 -1.45
CA GLN A 63 -13.13 20.98 -2.64
C GLN A 63 -12.80 22.26 -3.44
N ALA A 64 -13.69 23.27 -3.44
CA ALA A 64 -13.47 24.56 -4.10
C ALA A 64 -12.27 25.38 -3.54
N LYS A 65 -11.84 25.12 -2.30
CA LYS A 65 -10.64 25.75 -1.71
C LYS A 65 -9.32 25.03 -2.03
N ILE A 66 -9.37 23.79 -2.53
CA ILE A 66 -8.15 23.00 -2.76
C ILE A 66 -7.33 23.61 -3.90
N ARG A 67 -6.09 23.99 -3.59
CA ARG A 67 -5.13 24.58 -4.55
C ARG A 67 -4.24 23.53 -5.20
N GLY A 68 -3.91 22.49 -4.45
CA GLY A 68 -3.17 21.34 -4.95
C GLY A 68 -2.99 20.26 -3.90
N LEU A 69 -2.76 19.04 -4.39
CA LEU A 69 -2.11 17.99 -3.64
C LEU A 69 -0.62 18.04 -3.95
N PHE A 70 0.22 18.05 -2.91
CA PHE A 70 1.66 18.00 -3.00
C PHE A 70 2.13 16.62 -2.52
N VAL A 71 3.00 15.98 -3.29
CA VAL A 71 3.52 14.63 -3.00
C VAL A 71 4.97 14.73 -2.56
N THR A 72 5.33 14.08 -1.44
CA THR A 72 6.71 14.04 -0.95
C THR A 72 7.58 13.08 -1.77
N HIS A 73 7.06 11.88 -2.05
CA HIS A 73 7.77 10.82 -2.78
C HIS A 73 6.82 9.74 -3.31
N GLY A 74 7.34 8.78 -4.10
CA GLY A 74 6.53 7.84 -4.88
C GLY A 74 6.04 6.54 -4.20
N HIS A 75 6.08 6.41 -2.86
CA HIS A 75 5.65 5.17 -2.19
C HIS A 75 4.13 5.04 -2.03
N GLU A 76 3.63 3.80 -1.93
CA GLU A 76 2.19 3.49 -1.83
C GLU A 76 1.53 4.13 -0.61
N ASP A 77 2.24 4.23 0.49
CA ASP A 77 1.83 4.88 1.74
C ASP A 77 1.73 6.41 1.66
N HIS A 78 2.12 7.00 0.51
CA HIS A 78 2.07 8.44 0.23
C HIS A 78 1.29 8.77 -1.06
N ILE A 79 1.29 7.89 -2.08
CA ILE A 79 0.54 8.07 -3.35
C ILE A 79 -0.59 7.05 -3.62
N GLY A 80 -0.68 5.98 -2.84
CA GLY A 80 -1.61 4.86 -3.10
C GLY A 80 -3.09 5.17 -2.82
N GLY A 81 -3.37 6.22 -2.06
CA GLY A 81 -4.71 6.75 -1.79
C GLY A 81 -5.20 7.74 -2.86
N ILE A 82 -4.29 8.36 -3.63
CA ILE A 82 -4.60 9.39 -4.63
C ILE A 82 -5.65 8.91 -5.64
N ILE A 83 -5.53 7.66 -6.12
CA ILE A 83 -6.48 7.07 -7.08
C ILE A 83 -7.91 6.96 -6.55
N PHE A 84 -8.10 7.06 -5.23
CA PHE A 84 -9.40 7.05 -4.55
C PHE A 84 -9.84 8.46 -4.16
N LEU A 85 -8.92 9.29 -3.65
CA LEU A 85 -9.18 10.71 -3.36
C LEU A 85 -9.81 11.43 -4.57
N VAL A 86 -9.24 11.23 -5.77
CA VAL A 86 -9.73 11.90 -7.00
C VAL A 86 -11.00 11.27 -7.60
N GLN A 87 -11.60 10.29 -6.92
CA GLN A 87 -12.95 9.79 -7.22
C GLN A 87 -14.02 10.44 -6.32
N GLU A 88 -13.64 10.88 -5.11
CA GLU A 88 -14.55 11.59 -4.18
C GLU A 88 -14.40 13.13 -4.25
N VAL A 89 -13.26 13.66 -4.74
CA VAL A 89 -12.85 15.08 -4.64
C VAL A 89 -12.27 15.61 -5.96
N ASP A 90 -12.68 16.81 -6.40
CA ASP A 90 -12.17 17.51 -7.59
C ASP A 90 -10.75 18.11 -7.40
N ILE A 91 -9.73 17.25 -7.37
CA ILE A 91 -8.32 17.66 -7.33
C ILE A 91 -7.86 18.07 -8.74
N LYS A 92 -7.61 19.37 -8.94
CA LYS A 92 -7.24 19.94 -10.26
C LYS A 92 -5.75 19.87 -10.58
N LYS A 93 -4.91 20.04 -9.56
CA LYS A 93 -3.43 20.05 -9.67
C LYS A 93 -2.82 19.05 -8.70
N ILE A 94 -1.89 18.22 -9.20
CA ILE A 94 -0.99 17.42 -8.38
C ILE A 94 0.45 17.89 -8.66
N PHE A 95 1.07 18.46 -7.63
CA PHE A 95 2.49 18.80 -7.60
C PHE A 95 3.23 17.56 -7.07
N ALA A 96 4.12 16.97 -7.86
CA ALA A 96 4.78 15.74 -7.48
C ALA A 96 6.17 15.57 -8.11
N PRO A 97 7.07 14.80 -7.49
CA PRO A 97 8.34 14.41 -8.11
C PRO A 97 8.10 13.63 -9.41
N LYS A 98 9.01 13.79 -10.38
CA LYS A 98 8.95 13.14 -11.70
C LYS A 98 8.62 11.64 -11.62
N ILE A 99 9.34 10.89 -10.78
CA ILE A 99 9.12 9.45 -10.58
C ILE A 99 7.72 9.15 -10.01
N ALA A 100 7.22 9.95 -9.07
CA ALA A 100 5.90 9.80 -8.46
C ALA A 100 4.78 10.08 -9.48
N ILE A 101 4.95 11.09 -10.35
CA ILE A 101 4.04 11.37 -11.48
C ILE A 101 3.92 10.13 -12.39
N GLN A 102 5.03 9.44 -12.68
CA GLN A 102 5.02 8.27 -13.57
C GLN A 102 4.39 7.04 -12.91
N TYR A 103 4.63 6.79 -11.62
CA TYR A 103 3.89 5.78 -10.86
C TYR A 103 2.39 6.10 -10.78
N LEU A 104 2.00 7.37 -10.59
CA LEU A 104 0.60 7.79 -10.60
C LEU A 104 -0.07 7.59 -11.97
N LYS A 105 0.57 8.01 -13.06
CA LYS A 105 0.07 7.79 -14.43
C LYS A 105 -0.16 6.31 -14.72
N ALA A 106 0.77 5.44 -14.33
CA ALA A 106 0.61 3.99 -14.45
C ALA A 106 -0.57 3.44 -13.62
N LYS A 107 -0.77 3.92 -12.38
CA LYS A 107 -1.92 3.54 -11.54
C LYS A 107 -3.26 3.97 -12.15
N PHE A 108 -3.33 5.19 -12.68
CA PHE A 108 -4.53 5.70 -13.35
C PHE A 108 -4.86 4.90 -14.62
N GLU A 109 -3.84 4.50 -15.40
CA GLU A 109 -4.02 3.60 -16.55
C GLU A 109 -4.48 2.18 -16.13
N ASP A 110 -3.82 1.55 -15.15
CA ASP A 110 -4.19 0.22 -14.62
C ASP A 110 -5.65 0.17 -14.12
N GLN A 111 -6.13 1.25 -13.49
CA GLN A 111 -7.51 1.37 -13.00
C GLN A 111 -8.46 2.05 -14.01
N LYS A 112 -7.97 2.42 -15.20
CA LYS A 112 -8.73 3.07 -16.31
C LYS A 112 -9.40 4.40 -15.92
N ILE A 113 -8.94 5.04 -14.85
CA ILE A 113 -9.42 6.33 -14.38
C ILE A 113 -8.78 7.41 -15.26
N ARG A 114 -9.56 8.38 -15.73
CA ARG A 114 -9.09 9.50 -16.56
C ARG A 114 -9.48 10.84 -15.92
N PRO A 115 -8.86 11.21 -14.78
CA PRO A 115 -9.21 12.43 -14.07
C PRO A 115 -8.61 13.64 -14.81
N LYS A 116 -9.24 14.81 -14.69
CA LYS A 116 -8.76 16.06 -15.33
C LYS A 116 -7.70 16.75 -14.46
N ILE A 117 -6.58 16.05 -14.27
CA ILE A 117 -5.47 16.48 -13.40
C ILE A 117 -4.35 17.08 -14.23
N GLU A 118 -3.95 18.29 -13.87
CA GLU A 118 -2.66 18.87 -14.24
C GLU A 118 -1.57 18.30 -13.31
N PHE A 119 -0.59 17.59 -13.88
CA PHE A 119 0.58 17.13 -13.13
C PHE A 119 1.71 18.13 -13.30
N ILE A 120 2.22 18.66 -12.19
CA ILE A 120 3.30 19.64 -12.13
C ILE A 120 4.51 18.95 -11.48
N GLU A 121 5.64 18.95 -12.17
CA GLU A 121 6.88 18.34 -11.71
C GLU A 121 7.56 19.24 -10.67
N ILE A 122 7.87 18.70 -9.48
CA ILE A 122 8.57 19.44 -8.41
C ILE A 122 10.09 19.36 -8.61
N ASN A 123 10.74 20.52 -8.58
CA ASN A 123 12.19 20.69 -8.55
C ASN A 123 12.63 21.35 -7.22
N LYS A 124 13.89 21.16 -6.83
CA LYS A 124 14.39 21.57 -5.51
C LYS A 124 14.34 23.08 -5.20
N ASN A 125 14.31 23.92 -6.23
CA ASN A 125 14.28 25.38 -6.12
C ASN A 125 12.87 25.96 -6.32
N ASP A 126 11.85 25.12 -6.58
CA ASP A 126 10.51 25.61 -6.92
C ASP A 126 9.82 26.26 -5.72
N THR A 127 8.98 27.26 -6.01
CA THR A 127 8.18 27.96 -5.00
C THR A 127 6.82 28.30 -5.61
N HIS A 128 5.76 27.71 -5.08
CA HIS A 128 4.40 27.92 -5.56
C HIS A 128 3.66 28.86 -4.61
N ARG A 129 3.05 29.91 -5.15
CA ARG A 129 2.29 30.91 -4.39
C ARG A 129 0.80 30.81 -4.69
N PHE A 130 -0.02 30.89 -3.65
CA PHE A 130 -1.47 30.93 -3.69
C PHE A 130 -1.96 32.22 -2.99
N GLU A 131 -3.22 32.28 -2.57
CA GLU A 131 -3.84 33.48 -1.98
C GLU A 131 -3.29 33.75 -0.56
N SER A 132 -3.13 32.70 0.24
CA SER A 132 -2.68 32.80 1.63
C SER A 132 -1.45 31.95 1.97
N PHE A 133 -1.08 31.01 1.10
CA PHE A 133 0.08 30.13 1.28
C PHE A 133 1.17 30.31 0.22
N THR A 134 2.43 30.18 0.65
CA THR A 134 3.58 29.88 -0.21
C THR A 134 4.12 28.51 0.14
N VAL A 135 4.33 27.65 -0.86
CA VAL A 135 4.83 26.29 -0.72
C VAL A 135 6.21 26.18 -1.36
N ASP A 136 7.21 25.70 -0.60
CA ASP A 136 8.58 25.46 -1.05
C ASP A 136 9.14 24.15 -0.48
N PHE A 137 10.33 23.74 -0.91
CA PHE A 137 10.84 22.37 -0.75
C PHE A 137 12.26 22.29 -0.17
N TRP A 138 12.66 21.06 0.18
CA TRP A 138 14.07 20.66 0.34
C TRP A 138 14.27 19.23 -0.20
N THR A 139 15.46 18.93 -0.74
CA THR A 139 15.79 17.60 -1.27
C THR A 139 16.13 16.63 -0.14
N ALA A 140 15.32 15.59 0.01
CA ALA A 140 15.54 14.50 0.97
C ALA A 140 16.19 13.28 0.29
N GLN A 141 16.83 12.44 1.09
CA GLN A 141 17.26 11.10 0.67
C GLN A 141 16.30 10.07 1.28
N HIS A 142 15.85 9.09 0.50
CA HIS A 142 14.95 8.02 0.95
C HIS A 142 15.19 6.75 0.12
N SER A 143 14.48 5.64 0.38
CA SER A 143 14.62 4.39 -0.39
C SER A 143 13.85 4.39 -1.73
N ILE A 144 13.74 5.54 -2.38
CA ILE A 144 13.22 5.79 -3.73
C ILE A 144 13.90 7.07 -4.27
N PRO A 145 14.08 7.25 -5.59
CA PRO A 145 14.52 8.53 -6.15
C PRO A 145 13.55 9.69 -5.85
N ASP A 146 14.09 10.92 -5.93
CA ASP A 146 13.36 12.19 -5.89
C ASP A 146 12.35 12.30 -4.73
N ALA A 147 12.85 12.15 -3.50
CA ALA A 147 12.12 12.47 -2.29
C ALA A 147 12.33 13.94 -1.90
N PHE A 148 11.25 14.61 -1.47
CA PHE A 148 11.28 15.97 -0.97
C PHE A 148 10.44 16.09 0.29
N GLY A 149 10.90 16.91 1.23
CA GLY A 149 9.99 17.49 2.22
C GLY A 149 9.46 18.84 1.76
N ILE A 150 8.31 19.21 2.32
CA ILE A 150 7.45 20.30 1.85
C ILE A 150 7.22 21.26 3.00
N ARG A 151 7.44 22.56 2.76
CA ARG A 151 7.19 23.63 3.71
C ARG A 151 6.11 24.57 3.19
N ILE A 152 5.10 24.81 4.01
CA ILE A 152 3.98 25.71 3.75
C ILE A 152 4.11 26.90 4.70
N THR A 153 4.28 28.09 4.14
CA THR A 153 4.39 29.34 4.88
C THR A 153 3.11 30.15 4.71
N SER A 154 2.54 30.61 5.83
CA SER A 154 1.42 31.56 5.89
C SER A 154 1.83 32.79 6.70
N ARG A 155 0.94 33.79 6.74
CA ARG A 155 1.10 34.98 7.62
C ARG A 155 1.27 34.65 9.11
N HIS A 156 0.82 33.47 9.54
CA HIS A 156 0.79 33.06 10.95
C HIS A 156 2.01 32.21 11.36
N GLY A 157 2.88 31.84 10.42
CA GLY A 157 4.05 30.99 10.65
C GLY A 157 4.31 30.01 9.51
N SER A 158 5.24 29.08 9.71
CA SER A 158 5.58 28.04 8.72
C SER A 158 5.47 26.62 9.28
N ILE A 159 4.88 25.74 8.48
CA ILE A 159 4.70 24.30 8.76
C ILE A 159 5.55 23.52 7.75
N MET A 160 6.46 22.69 8.22
CA MET A 160 7.30 21.81 7.39
C MET A 160 6.94 20.35 7.66
N CYS A 161 6.72 19.58 6.61
CA CYS A 161 6.77 18.11 6.64
C CYS A 161 8.11 17.67 6.07
N THR A 162 8.85 16.78 6.75
CA THR A 162 10.10 16.22 6.20
C THR A 162 9.87 15.35 4.95
N GLY A 163 8.66 14.82 4.78
CA GLY A 163 8.48 13.56 4.04
C GLY A 163 9.18 12.40 4.77
N ASP A 164 9.24 11.25 4.13
CA ASP A 164 10.07 10.15 4.65
C ASP A 164 11.51 10.40 4.20
N PHE A 165 12.45 10.33 5.14
CA PHE A 165 13.83 10.73 4.91
C PHE A 165 14.84 9.91 5.72
N ARG A 166 16.08 9.90 5.26
CA ARG A 166 17.32 9.48 5.93
C ARG A 166 18.40 10.49 5.55
N PHE A 167 19.57 10.41 6.18
CA PHE A 167 20.77 11.03 5.61
C PHE A 167 21.77 9.98 5.16
N ASP A 168 22.44 10.25 4.05
CA ASP A 168 23.49 9.42 3.49
C ASP A 168 24.59 10.33 2.96
N TYR A 169 25.77 10.27 3.59
CA TYR A 169 26.93 11.09 3.23
C TYR A 169 27.69 10.54 2.01
N THR A 170 27.44 9.29 1.62
CA THR A 170 28.05 8.63 0.46
C THR A 170 27.00 8.01 -0.47
N PRO A 171 25.99 8.79 -0.91
CA PRO A 171 24.86 8.26 -1.66
C PRO A 171 25.27 7.77 -3.06
N ILE A 172 24.43 6.91 -3.63
CA ILE A 172 24.45 6.53 -5.06
C ILE A 172 23.38 7.28 -5.88
N GLY A 173 22.77 8.30 -5.28
CA GLY A 173 21.79 9.20 -5.88
C GLY A 173 22.04 10.63 -5.41
N ASN A 174 20.98 11.43 -5.30
CA ASN A 174 21.09 12.83 -4.89
C ASN A 174 21.65 12.98 -3.46
N TYR A 175 22.36 14.08 -3.22
CA TYR A 175 22.73 14.52 -1.88
C TYR A 175 21.56 15.23 -1.20
N THR A 176 21.47 15.14 0.13
CA THR A 176 20.55 15.96 0.94
C THR A 176 20.96 17.43 0.86
N ASP A 177 19.98 18.33 0.72
CA ASP A 177 20.21 19.78 0.73
C ASP A 177 20.27 20.32 2.17
N PHE A 178 21.42 20.11 2.83
CA PHE A 178 21.66 20.56 4.21
C PHE A 178 21.72 22.09 4.35
N GLU A 179 22.06 22.80 3.27
CA GLU A 179 22.06 24.26 3.25
C GLU A 179 20.62 24.77 3.29
N ARG A 180 19.73 24.23 2.44
CA ARG A 180 18.29 24.53 2.47
C ARG A 180 17.65 24.25 3.84
N LEU A 181 18.01 23.15 4.51
CA LEU A 181 17.55 22.88 5.88
C LEU A 181 18.00 23.95 6.89
N LYS A 182 19.22 24.48 6.74
CA LYS A 182 19.76 25.57 7.58
C LYS A 182 19.09 26.91 7.27
N GLU A 183 18.78 27.21 6.01
CA GLU A 183 17.96 28.38 5.63
C GLU A 183 16.59 28.35 6.32
N ILE A 184 15.91 27.20 6.28
CA ILE A 184 14.59 27.01 6.89
C ILE A 184 14.65 27.26 8.42
N GLY A 185 15.70 26.79 9.09
CA GLY A 185 15.93 27.08 10.51
C GLY A 185 16.26 28.54 10.81
N ASN A 186 17.07 29.19 9.98
CA ASN A 186 17.35 30.63 10.09
C ASN A 186 16.07 31.48 9.91
N GLN A 187 15.11 30.99 9.10
CA GLN A 187 13.79 31.58 8.88
C GLN A 187 12.78 31.27 10.01
N LYS A 188 13.23 30.67 11.13
CA LYS A 188 12.45 30.38 12.35
C LYS A 188 11.22 29.51 12.09
N LEU A 189 11.47 28.26 11.69
CA LEU A 189 10.43 27.25 11.46
C LEU A 189 9.46 27.13 12.66
N THR A 190 8.16 27.30 12.41
CA THR A 190 7.17 27.29 13.49
C THR A 190 6.78 25.87 13.90
N VAL A 191 6.46 25.01 12.94
CA VAL A 191 6.00 23.62 13.18
C VAL A 191 6.76 22.65 12.29
N LEU A 192 7.35 21.61 12.90
CA LEU A 192 7.93 20.47 12.19
C LEU A 192 7.07 19.21 12.37
N PHE A 193 6.60 18.66 11.25
CA PHE A 193 6.17 17.26 11.11
C PHE A 193 7.34 16.43 10.58
N SER A 194 7.74 15.38 11.30
CA SER A 194 8.91 14.54 10.93
C SER A 194 8.60 13.05 11.00
N ASP A 195 9.03 12.29 9.99
CA ASP A 195 8.99 10.81 9.95
C ASP A 195 9.58 10.23 11.24
N SER A 196 8.88 9.29 11.87
CA SER A 196 9.25 8.70 13.16
C SER A 196 9.55 7.21 13.05
N THR A 197 9.44 6.61 11.87
CA THR A 197 9.41 5.15 11.64
C THR A 197 10.57 4.41 12.32
N ASN A 198 11.76 5.01 12.30
CA ASN A 198 12.98 4.45 12.90
C ASN A 198 13.50 5.24 14.11
N ALA A 199 12.72 6.15 14.72
CA ALA A 199 13.14 6.93 15.89
C ALA A 199 13.47 6.10 17.16
N MET A 200 13.14 4.80 17.17
CA MET A 200 13.59 3.85 18.19
C MET A 200 14.97 3.21 17.91
N ARG A 201 15.59 3.47 16.75
CA ARG A 201 16.92 2.96 16.39
C ARG A 201 17.99 3.99 16.79
N PRO A 202 19.00 3.61 17.60
CA PRO A 202 20.10 4.50 17.93
C PRO A 202 21.04 4.69 16.72
N ASN A 203 22.02 5.57 16.88
CA ASN A 203 23.08 5.85 15.91
C ASN A 203 22.52 6.41 14.58
N HIS A 204 23.27 6.21 13.49
CA HIS A 204 22.98 6.67 12.13
C HIS A 204 22.68 5.47 11.23
N SER A 205 21.88 5.67 10.18
CA SER A 205 21.61 4.64 9.17
C SER A 205 22.87 4.31 8.34
N PRO A 206 23.13 3.02 7.98
CA PRO A 206 24.25 2.64 7.10
C PRO A 206 24.10 3.20 5.68
N SER A 207 25.19 3.56 5.00
CA SER A 207 25.13 4.12 3.64
C SER A 207 24.68 3.08 2.63
N GLU A 208 23.91 3.50 1.63
CA GLU A 208 23.51 2.64 0.50
C GLU A 208 24.74 2.08 -0.26
N ARG A 209 25.87 2.80 -0.24
CA ARG A 209 27.15 2.35 -0.82
C ARG A 209 27.75 1.16 -0.08
N ASP A 210 27.69 1.15 1.24
CA ASP A 210 28.23 0.05 2.07
C ASP A 210 27.46 -1.25 1.79
N ILE A 211 26.12 -1.14 1.73
CA ILE A 211 25.22 -2.25 1.39
C ILE A 211 25.56 -2.89 0.05
N LEU A 212 25.95 -2.07 -0.93
CA LEU A 212 26.29 -2.52 -2.27
C LEU A 212 27.68 -3.18 -2.32
N GLY A 213 28.60 -2.79 -1.43
CA GLY A 213 29.87 -3.49 -1.22
C GLY A 213 29.66 -4.91 -0.70
N ASP A 214 28.88 -5.08 0.37
CA ASP A 214 28.52 -6.40 0.93
C ASP A 214 27.80 -7.28 -0.10
N ILE A 215 26.86 -6.70 -0.86
CA ILE A 215 26.15 -7.43 -1.93
C ILE A 215 27.10 -7.83 -3.06
N GLU A 216 27.98 -6.94 -3.55
CA GLU A 216 28.95 -7.29 -4.59
C GLU A 216 29.91 -8.39 -4.14
N MET A 217 30.36 -8.37 -2.87
CA MET A 217 31.17 -9.43 -2.27
C MET A 217 30.47 -10.79 -2.35
N HIS A 218 29.21 -10.90 -1.88
CA HIS A 218 28.44 -12.15 -1.97
C HIS A 218 28.20 -12.56 -3.44
N MET A 219 27.87 -11.62 -4.33
CA MET A 219 27.69 -11.89 -5.76
C MET A 219 28.96 -12.44 -6.44
N ARG A 220 30.15 -11.98 -6.03
CA ARG A 220 31.44 -12.49 -6.55
C ARG A 220 31.74 -13.94 -6.14
N SER A 221 31.19 -14.41 -5.01
CA SER A 221 31.32 -15.79 -4.54
C SER A 221 30.40 -16.81 -5.25
N ALA A 222 29.47 -16.34 -6.10
CA ALA A 222 28.44 -17.18 -6.70
C ALA A 222 29.01 -18.10 -7.79
N THR A 223 28.90 -19.42 -7.59
CA THR A 223 29.29 -20.45 -8.57
C THR A 223 28.15 -20.90 -9.49
N ARG A 224 26.95 -20.37 -9.27
CA ARG A 224 25.70 -20.61 -10.04
C ARG A 224 24.92 -19.29 -10.18
N LYS A 225 23.67 -19.37 -10.63
CA LYS A 225 22.78 -18.21 -10.76
C LYS A 225 22.60 -17.47 -9.42
N ILE A 226 22.51 -16.15 -9.54
CA ILE A 226 22.28 -15.23 -8.43
C ILE A 226 20.80 -14.80 -8.47
N ILE A 227 20.10 -14.89 -7.35
CA ILE A 227 18.72 -14.43 -7.20
C ILE A 227 18.69 -13.36 -6.11
N ILE A 228 18.28 -12.13 -6.44
CA ILE A 228 18.19 -11.03 -5.47
C ILE A 228 16.73 -10.60 -5.35
N THR A 229 16.19 -10.68 -4.13
CA THR A 229 14.84 -10.20 -3.81
C THR A 229 14.91 -8.87 -3.08
N ALA A 230 14.13 -7.89 -3.54
CA ALA A 230 14.16 -6.51 -3.07
C ALA A 230 12.79 -5.85 -3.24
N PHE A 231 12.60 -4.68 -2.64
CA PHE A 231 11.41 -3.86 -2.86
C PHE A 231 11.45 -3.21 -4.25
N ALA A 232 10.40 -3.44 -5.05
CA ALA A 232 10.30 -2.92 -6.41
C ALA A 232 10.14 -1.38 -6.50
N SER A 233 9.90 -0.70 -5.38
CA SER A 233 9.92 0.76 -5.27
C SER A 233 11.33 1.33 -5.05
N ASN A 234 12.28 0.55 -4.53
CA ASN A 234 13.66 1.00 -4.33
C ASN A 234 14.43 0.91 -5.66
N LEU A 235 14.04 1.80 -6.58
CA LEU A 235 14.60 1.92 -7.92
C LEU A 235 16.11 2.26 -7.87
N THR A 236 16.55 2.97 -6.82
CA THR A 236 17.95 3.27 -6.52
C THR A 236 18.77 2.00 -6.30
N ARG A 237 18.30 1.09 -5.44
CA ARG A 237 18.88 -0.25 -5.25
C ARG A 237 18.86 -1.06 -6.55
N ILE A 238 17.71 -1.10 -7.23
CA ILE A 238 17.55 -1.90 -8.45
C ILE A 238 18.48 -1.44 -9.57
N LYS A 239 18.69 -0.12 -9.73
CA LYS A 239 19.70 0.45 -10.62
C LYS A 239 21.10 -0.07 -10.29
N ALA A 240 21.53 0.06 -9.03
CA ALA A 240 22.88 -0.36 -8.64
C ALA A 240 23.09 -1.87 -8.74
N LEU A 241 22.07 -2.69 -8.46
CA LEU A 241 22.13 -4.14 -8.70
C LEU A 241 22.25 -4.50 -10.19
N ILE A 242 21.66 -3.70 -11.08
CA ILE A 242 21.84 -3.83 -12.53
C ILE A 242 23.29 -3.47 -12.92
N GLU A 243 23.82 -2.37 -12.39
CA GLU A 243 25.18 -1.90 -12.66
C GLU A 243 26.25 -2.89 -12.15
N ILE A 244 26.08 -3.45 -10.94
CA ILE A 244 26.91 -4.55 -10.41
C ILE A 244 26.74 -5.81 -11.27
N GLY A 245 25.54 -6.11 -11.75
CA GLY A 245 25.28 -7.21 -12.69
C GLY A 245 26.13 -7.09 -13.95
N ILE A 246 26.12 -5.92 -14.60
CA ILE A 246 26.93 -5.61 -15.79
C ILE A 246 28.44 -5.72 -15.47
N LYS A 247 28.88 -5.14 -14.34
CA LYS A 247 30.28 -5.20 -13.84
C LYS A 247 30.79 -6.63 -13.58
N LEU A 248 29.88 -7.58 -13.33
CA LEU A 248 30.16 -9.00 -13.11
C LEU A 248 29.78 -9.88 -14.33
N GLU A 249 29.62 -9.25 -15.50
CA GLU A 249 29.28 -9.87 -16.79
C GLU A 249 27.99 -10.69 -16.79
N LYS A 250 27.08 -10.41 -15.84
CA LYS A 250 25.83 -11.14 -15.67
C LYS A 250 24.76 -10.68 -16.65
N LYS A 251 23.98 -11.63 -17.14
CA LYS A 251 22.79 -11.43 -17.96
C LYS A 251 21.56 -11.34 -17.06
N ILE A 252 20.78 -10.28 -17.21
CA ILE A 252 19.80 -9.88 -16.19
C ILE A 252 18.39 -10.37 -16.53
N LEU A 253 17.74 -11.02 -15.56
CA LEU A 253 16.36 -11.48 -15.60
C LEU A 253 15.54 -10.75 -14.55
N VAL A 254 14.29 -10.40 -14.90
CA VAL A 254 13.39 -9.65 -14.01
C VAL A 254 12.07 -10.41 -13.86
N PHE A 255 11.68 -10.72 -12.62
CA PHE A 255 10.40 -11.38 -12.32
C PHE A 255 9.55 -10.63 -11.29
N GLY A 256 8.23 -10.70 -11.49
CA GLY A 256 7.23 -9.99 -10.70
C GLY A 256 6.79 -8.69 -11.37
N ARG A 257 5.47 -8.48 -11.50
CA ARG A 257 4.88 -7.34 -12.25
C ARG A 257 5.37 -6.00 -11.73
N SER A 258 5.44 -5.81 -10.41
CA SER A 258 5.89 -4.56 -9.80
C SER A 258 7.36 -4.25 -10.14
N MET A 259 8.23 -5.26 -10.19
CA MET A 259 9.65 -5.08 -10.52
C MET A 259 9.84 -4.70 -11.99
N VAL A 260 9.15 -5.41 -12.89
CA VAL A 260 9.14 -5.10 -14.34
C VAL A 260 8.57 -3.69 -14.60
N ASN A 261 7.45 -3.33 -13.97
CA ASN A 261 6.86 -2.00 -14.11
C ASN A 261 7.77 -0.90 -13.53
N GLY A 262 8.40 -1.14 -12.38
CA GLY A 262 9.34 -0.21 -11.75
C GLY A 262 10.56 0.06 -12.65
N ILE A 263 11.20 -0.99 -13.17
CA ILE A 263 12.33 -0.84 -14.12
C ILE A 263 11.88 -0.14 -15.40
N ASN A 264 10.72 -0.50 -15.98
CA ASN A 264 10.21 0.17 -17.18
C ASN A 264 9.90 1.66 -16.96
N ILE A 265 9.37 2.02 -15.79
CA ILE A 265 9.19 3.42 -15.39
C ILE A 265 10.55 4.11 -15.22
N GLY A 266 11.50 3.46 -14.56
CA GLY A 266 12.85 4.00 -14.34
C GLY A 266 13.62 4.28 -15.62
N ARG A 267 13.56 3.36 -16.60
CA ARG A 267 14.17 3.52 -17.93
C ARG A 267 13.50 4.65 -18.73
N ARG A 268 12.17 4.68 -18.81
CA ARG A 268 11.42 5.76 -19.50
C ARG A 268 11.60 7.16 -18.88
N SER A 269 12.03 7.24 -17.63
CA SER A 269 12.19 8.51 -16.89
C SER A 269 13.64 9.00 -16.80
N GLY A 270 14.61 8.17 -17.20
CA GLY A 270 16.04 8.50 -17.22
C GLY A 270 16.84 8.13 -15.96
N TYR A 271 16.27 7.36 -15.02
CA TYR A 271 16.99 6.91 -13.81
C TYR A 271 17.82 5.65 -14.05
N ILE A 272 17.33 4.73 -14.90
CA ILE A 272 18.01 3.50 -15.29
C ILE A 272 18.40 3.61 -16.76
N ASN A 273 19.67 3.95 -17.01
CA ASN A 273 20.18 4.19 -18.36
C ASN A 273 21.10 3.02 -18.74
N VAL A 274 20.48 1.93 -19.21
CA VAL A 274 21.17 0.72 -19.68
C VAL A 274 20.51 0.20 -20.96
N ASP A 275 21.31 -0.46 -21.80
CA ASP A 275 20.88 -1.04 -23.07
C ASP A 275 19.91 -2.23 -22.90
N ASP A 276 19.12 -2.50 -23.95
CA ASP A 276 18.21 -3.65 -23.97
C ASP A 276 18.96 -5.01 -23.94
N ASN A 277 20.21 -5.06 -24.42
CA ASN A 277 21.03 -6.27 -24.48
C ASN A 277 21.49 -6.79 -23.10
N VAL A 278 21.34 -6.00 -22.04
CA VAL A 278 21.61 -6.37 -20.65
C VAL A 278 20.51 -7.31 -20.11
N PHE A 279 19.28 -7.11 -20.57
CA PHE A 279 18.12 -7.88 -20.13
C PHE A 279 17.89 -9.09 -21.03
N LEU A 280 17.81 -10.28 -20.43
CA LEU A 280 17.42 -11.48 -21.14
C LEU A 280 15.93 -11.43 -21.51
N GLY A 281 15.65 -11.81 -22.75
CA GLY A 281 14.29 -11.92 -23.28
C GLY A 281 13.53 -13.12 -22.73
N LYS A 282 12.56 -13.61 -23.52
CA LYS A 282 11.78 -14.79 -23.13
C LYS A 282 12.50 -16.12 -23.39
N ASN A 283 13.58 -16.15 -24.16
CA ASN A 283 14.39 -17.35 -24.34
C ASN A 283 15.55 -17.38 -23.32
N LEU A 284 15.93 -18.59 -22.90
CA LEU A 284 17.06 -18.88 -22.01
C LEU A 284 18.03 -19.93 -22.61
N GLU A 285 17.72 -20.45 -23.81
CA GLU A 285 18.61 -21.37 -24.54
C GLU A 285 20.00 -20.75 -24.73
N GLY A 286 21.05 -21.53 -24.42
CA GLY A 286 22.45 -21.10 -24.52
C GLY A 286 22.96 -20.18 -23.42
N VAL A 287 22.14 -19.81 -22.42
CA VAL A 287 22.59 -19.01 -21.26
C VAL A 287 23.07 -19.94 -20.14
N GLU A 288 24.33 -19.80 -19.72
CA GLU A 288 24.84 -20.55 -18.56
C GLU A 288 24.28 -20.03 -17.23
N GLU A 289 24.03 -20.93 -16.28
CA GLU A 289 23.46 -20.59 -14.97
C GLU A 289 24.33 -19.61 -14.16
N ASN A 290 25.65 -19.80 -14.15
CA ASN A 290 26.65 -18.90 -13.54
C ASN A 290 26.62 -17.45 -14.08
N GLN A 291 26.08 -17.22 -15.28
CA GLN A 291 25.93 -15.91 -15.92
C GLN A 291 24.62 -15.22 -15.54
N MET A 292 23.64 -15.91 -14.92
CA MET A 292 22.32 -15.32 -14.64
C MET A 292 22.30 -14.49 -13.35
N LEU A 293 21.83 -13.25 -13.46
CA LEU A 293 21.38 -12.43 -12.33
C LEU A 293 19.86 -12.24 -12.40
N ILE A 294 19.14 -12.69 -11.37
CA ILE A 294 17.68 -12.71 -11.31
C ILE A 294 17.18 -11.72 -10.25
N LEU A 295 16.64 -10.57 -10.70
CA LEU A 295 15.99 -9.59 -9.83
C LEU A 295 14.50 -9.94 -9.69
N THR A 296 14.02 -10.13 -8.44
CA THR A 296 12.74 -10.79 -8.19
C THR A 296 11.91 -10.13 -7.08
N THR A 297 10.59 -10.38 -7.09
CA THR A 297 9.69 -10.02 -5.97
C THR A 297 9.40 -11.22 -5.06
N GLY A 298 9.03 -10.94 -3.81
CA GLY A 298 8.74 -11.95 -2.78
C GLY A 298 9.56 -11.81 -1.51
N SER A 299 10.11 -10.61 -1.24
CA SER A 299 11.00 -10.34 -0.10
C SER A 299 10.29 -10.39 1.26
N GLN A 300 8.95 -10.33 1.27
CA GLN A 300 8.11 -10.36 2.47
C GLN A 300 7.36 -11.70 2.64
N GLY A 301 7.75 -12.74 1.88
CA GLY A 301 7.09 -14.04 1.88
C GLY A 301 5.67 -13.99 1.29
N GLU A 302 5.42 -13.06 0.35
CA GLU A 302 4.11 -12.91 -0.27
C GLU A 302 3.75 -14.12 -1.14
N GLN A 303 2.61 -14.74 -0.85
CA GLN A 303 2.11 -15.87 -1.63
C GLN A 303 1.92 -15.48 -3.10
N LEU A 304 2.27 -16.39 -4.01
CA LEU A 304 2.23 -16.22 -5.47
C LEU A 304 3.23 -15.20 -6.05
N ALA A 305 4.09 -14.57 -5.22
CA ALA A 305 5.24 -13.81 -5.70
C ALA A 305 6.23 -14.70 -6.46
N ALA A 306 7.16 -14.10 -7.21
CA ALA A 306 8.07 -14.83 -8.06
C ALA A 306 8.97 -15.78 -7.25
N LEU A 307 9.61 -15.31 -6.18
CA LEU A 307 10.44 -16.14 -5.29
C LEU A 307 9.62 -17.19 -4.53
N ASP A 308 8.39 -16.89 -4.10
CA ASP A 308 7.49 -17.88 -3.49
C ASP A 308 7.20 -19.03 -4.47
N ARG A 309 6.89 -18.72 -5.73
CA ARG A 309 6.64 -19.74 -6.77
C ARG A 309 7.90 -20.54 -7.11
N MET A 310 9.08 -19.92 -7.11
CA MET A 310 10.36 -20.60 -7.30
C MET A 310 10.64 -21.59 -6.15
N SER A 311 10.46 -21.15 -4.88
CA SER A 311 10.62 -22.00 -3.68
C SER A 311 9.68 -23.20 -3.60
N ASN A 312 8.61 -23.20 -4.40
CA ASN A 312 7.62 -24.28 -4.50
C ASN A 312 7.82 -25.15 -5.75
N ARG A 313 8.89 -24.95 -6.54
CA ARG A 313 9.09 -25.52 -7.89
C ARG A 313 7.89 -25.31 -8.84
N LYS A 314 7.19 -24.16 -8.70
CA LYS A 314 5.97 -23.74 -9.44
C LYS A 314 6.16 -22.46 -10.27
N HIS A 315 7.41 -22.06 -10.50
CA HIS A 315 7.74 -20.95 -11.39
C HIS A 315 8.05 -21.50 -12.80
N PRO A 316 7.40 -21.00 -13.87
CA PRO A 316 7.34 -21.69 -15.17
C PRO A 316 8.62 -21.64 -16.02
N LYS A 317 9.74 -21.17 -15.46
CA LYS A 317 11.00 -20.94 -16.17
C LYS A 317 12.28 -21.14 -15.36
N ILE A 318 12.19 -21.11 -14.03
CA ILE A 318 13.35 -21.09 -13.14
C ILE A 318 13.02 -22.04 -11.99
N SER A 319 13.77 -23.13 -11.88
CA SER A 319 13.86 -23.90 -10.65
C SER A 319 14.99 -23.36 -9.78
N ILE A 320 14.93 -23.70 -8.49
CA ILE A 320 16.01 -23.46 -7.54
C ILE A 320 16.66 -24.81 -7.27
N GLU A 321 17.96 -24.87 -7.53
CA GLU A 321 18.79 -26.06 -7.45
C GLU A 321 19.96 -25.84 -6.45
N PRO A 322 20.64 -26.92 -6.02
CA PRO A 322 21.71 -26.81 -5.03
C PRO A 322 22.81 -25.83 -5.44
N ARG A 323 23.27 -25.01 -4.49
CA ARG A 323 24.28 -23.95 -4.63
C ARG A 323 23.87 -22.70 -5.43
N ASP A 324 22.60 -22.56 -5.85
CA ASP A 324 22.09 -21.26 -6.30
C ASP A 324 22.18 -20.24 -5.14
N LEU A 325 22.60 -19.00 -5.42
CA LEU A 325 22.74 -17.95 -4.41
C LEU A 325 21.47 -17.09 -4.33
N ILE A 326 20.92 -16.88 -3.13
CA ILE A 326 19.69 -16.10 -2.91
C ILE A 326 19.92 -15.01 -1.85
N ILE A 327 19.93 -13.75 -2.29
CA ILE A 327 20.18 -12.57 -1.46
C ILE A 327 18.85 -11.90 -1.10
N PHE A 328 18.55 -11.81 0.20
CA PHE A 328 17.41 -11.07 0.75
C PHE A 328 17.80 -9.61 1.01
N SER A 329 17.73 -8.78 -0.05
CA SER A 329 18.08 -7.36 -0.02
C SER A 329 16.93 -6.50 0.54
N SER A 330 16.45 -6.88 1.73
CA SER A 330 15.28 -6.31 2.42
C SER A 330 15.35 -6.57 3.93
N SER A 331 14.57 -5.84 4.73
CA SER A 331 14.23 -6.25 6.10
C SER A 331 12.77 -6.72 6.22
N PRO A 332 12.45 -7.63 7.16
CA PRO A 332 11.08 -8.00 7.49
C PRO A 332 10.23 -6.82 7.97
N ILE A 333 9.13 -6.53 7.27
CA ILE A 333 8.09 -5.61 7.75
C ILE A 333 7.35 -6.28 8.93
N PRO A 334 7.00 -5.53 10.00
CA PRO A 334 6.21 -6.06 11.12
C PRO A 334 4.97 -6.86 10.66
N GLY A 335 4.79 -8.05 11.24
CA GLY A 335 3.73 -8.98 10.86
C GLY A 335 4.04 -9.91 9.67
N ASN A 336 5.08 -9.64 8.86
CA ASN A 336 5.48 -10.54 7.76
C ASN A 336 6.54 -11.57 8.16
N LYS A 337 7.28 -11.39 9.27
CA LYS A 337 8.42 -12.26 9.65
C LYS A 337 8.14 -13.77 9.48
N ILE A 338 7.05 -14.29 10.03
CA ILE A 338 6.69 -15.72 9.94
C ILE A 338 6.56 -16.22 8.49
N LYS A 339 6.09 -15.37 7.55
CA LYS A 339 6.00 -15.73 6.12
C LYS A 339 7.37 -15.85 5.48
N ILE A 340 8.29 -14.95 5.84
CA ILE A 340 9.67 -14.88 5.37
C ILE A 340 10.45 -16.09 5.89
N GLU A 341 10.36 -16.38 7.19
CA GLU A 341 10.90 -17.59 7.83
C GLU A 341 10.44 -18.87 7.11
N HIS A 342 9.13 -18.98 6.81
CA HIS A 342 8.58 -20.11 6.07
C HIS A 342 8.97 -20.16 4.58
N LEU A 343 9.37 -19.04 3.97
CA LEU A 343 9.95 -19.01 2.63
C LEU A 343 11.40 -19.49 2.67
N ILE A 344 12.23 -18.91 3.53
CA ILE A 344 13.65 -19.27 3.74
C ILE A 344 13.79 -20.77 4.07
N ASN A 345 12.94 -21.29 4.97
CA ASN A 345 12.90 -22.73 5.30
C ASN A 345 12.57 -23.65 4.10
N ARG A 346 11.93 -23.15 3.03
CA ARG A 346 11.75 -23.93 1.78
C ARG A 346 12.95 -23.78 0.85
N LEU A 347 13.61 -22.62 0.84
CA LEU A 347 14.80 -22.37 0.02
C LEU A 347 16.00 -23.20 0.53
N TYR A 348 16.23 -23.27 1.84
CA TYR A 348 17.25 -24.17 2.43
C TYR A 348 16.97 -25.66 2.12
N LYS A 349 15.69 -26.08 2.04
CA LYS A 349 15.31 -27.45 1.64
C LYS A 349 15.57 -27.77 0.16
N LEU A 350 15.94 -26.77 -0.63
CA LEU A 350 16.40 -26.92 -2.02
C LEU A 350 17.94 -26.81 -2.13
N SER A 351 18.64 -26.76 -0.99
CA SER A 351 20.11 -26.60 -0.88
C SER A 351 20.65 -25.33 -1.55
N ALA A 352 19.83 -24.28 -1.65
CA ALA A 352 20.28 -22.95 -2.04
C ALA A 352 21.09 -22.28 -0.92
N ILE A 353 22.04 -21.44 -1.31
CA ILE A 353 22.82 -20.60 -0.39
C ILE A 353 22.01 -19.33 -0.14
N ILE A 354 21.55 -19.12 1.09
CA ILE A 354 20.77 -17.93 1.45
C ILE A 354 21.70 -16.90 2.07
N LYS A 355 21.45 -15.62 1.80
CA LYS A 355 22.14 -14.48 2.41
C LYS A 355 21.14 -13.46 2.94
N GLU A 356 21.18 -13.21 4.24
CA GLU A 356 20.20 -12.40 4.97
C GLU A 356 20.81 -11.16 5.64
N ASN A 357 20.07 -10.06 5.63
CA ASN A 357 20.49 -8.82 6.27
C ASN A 357 20.57 -8.97 7.80
N GLY A 358 21.77 -8.82 8.35
CA GLY A 358 22.12 -9.07 9.75
C GLY A 358 23.10 -10.25 9.85
N PRO A 359 22.65 -11.51 9.72
CA PRO A 359 23.52 -12.69 9.82
C PRO A 359 24.68 -12.71 8.81
N ASP A 360 24.47 -12.21 7.60
CA ASP A 360 25.45 -12.23 6.50
C ASP A 360 26.01 -10.84 6.15
N GLY A 361 25.98 -9.91 7.11
CA GLY A 361 26.33 -8.50 6.88
C GLY A 361 25.13 -7.62 6.56
N TYR A 362 25.40 -6.40 6.10
CA TYR A 362 24.37 -5.39 5.84
C TYR A 362 23.91 -5.45 4.38
N LEU A 363 22.92 -6.30 4.11
CA LEU A 363 22.33 -6.48 2.78
C LEU A 363 21.13 -5.54 2.51
N HIS A 364 20.73 -4.76 3.52
CA HIS A 364 19.67 -3.77 3.47
C HIS A 364 19.88 -2.66 4.51
N THR A 365 19.73 -1.41 4.07
CA THR A 365 19.60 -0.23 4.93
C THR A 365 18.17 0.32 4.78
N SER A 366 17.65 0.97 5.83
CA SER A 366 16.27 1.44 5.83
C SER A 366 16.16 2.80 5.13
N GLY A 367 15.01 3.09 4.52
CA GLY A 367 14.72 4.40 3.94
C GLY A 367 14.56 5.52 4.97
N HIS A 368 14.30 5.18 6.24
CA HIS A 368 13.93 6.13 7.30
C HIS A 368 15.07 6.34 8.31
N ALA A 369 15.24 7.60 8.72
CA ALA A 369 16.24 8.13 9.64
C ALA A 369 16.33 7.37 10.97
N TYR A 370 17.56 7.19 11.50
CA TYR A 370 17.79 6.73 12.87
C TYR A 370 17.96 7.96 13.80
N LYS A 371 18.12 7.75 15.11
CA LYS A 371 18.14 8.86 16.11
C LYS A 371 19.09 10.02 15.74
N ALA A 372 20.31 9.73 15.29
CA ALA A 372 21.30 10.77 14.94
C ALA A 372 20.88 11.63 13.74
N GLU A 373 20.08 11.09 12.81
CA GLU A 373 19.57 11.82 11.65
C GLU A 373 18.40 12.74 12.05
N HIS A 374 17.54 12.30 12.98
CA HIS A 374 16.52 13.15 13.60
C HIS A 374 17.15 14.30 14.41
N GLU A 375 18.13 14.01 15.26
CA GLU A 375 18.91 15.01 16.00
C GLU A 375 19.50 16.07 15.05
N LYS A 376 20.02 15.63 13.89
CA LYS A 376 20.55 16.53 12.87
C LYS A 376 19.48 17.40 12.19
N ILE A 377 18.26 16.88 11.97
CA ILE A 377 17.11 17.70 11.55
C ILE A 377 16.79 18.78 12.58
N PHE A 378 16.73 18.45 13.87
CA PHE A 378 16.42 19.43 14.91
C PHE A 378 17.51 20.51 15.03
N GLN A 379 18.78 20.12 14.97
CA GLN A 379 19.93 21.06 14.97
C GLN A 379 19.90 22.07 13.81
N LEU A 380 19.47 21.63 12.62
CA LEU A 380 19.42 22.48 11.41
C LEU A 380 18.16 23.34 11.35
N THR A 381 16.99 22.76 11.63
CA THR A 381 15.69 23.40 11.42
C THR A 381 15.13 24.13 12.64
N LYS A 382 15.62 23.81 13.85
CA LYS A 382 15.31 24.49 15.14
C LYS A 382 13.83 24.87 15.32
N PRO A 383 12.89 23.91 15.19
CA PRO A 383 11.47 24.21 15.14
C PRO A 383 10.93 24.67 16.50
N LYS A 384 10.03 25.66 16.51
CA LYS A 384 9.36 26.10 17.75
C LYS A 384 8.45 25.01 18.34
N TYR A 385 7.76 24.25 17.48
CA TYR A 385 6.89 23.12 17.84
C TYR A 385 7.24 21.87 17.04
N PHE A 386 7.13 20.71 17.69
CA PHE A 386 7.37 19.41 17.06
C PHE A 386 6.15 18.49 17.15
N PHE A 387 5.79 17.90 16.00
CA PHE A 387 4.74 16.91 15.85
C PHE A 387 5.35 15.66 15.18
N PRO A 388 5.52 14.53 15.89
CA PRO A 388 5.97 13.29 15.26
C PRO A 388 4.92 12.79 14.27
N TYR A 389 5.36 12.53 13.04
CA TYR A 389 4.58 12.01 11.93
C TYR A 389 5.07 10.61 11.54
N HIS A 390 4.29 9.88 10.75
CA HIS A 390 4.60 8.56 10.17
C HIS A 390 5.34 7.61 11.13
N GLY A 391 4.58 6.91 11.96
CA GLY A 391 5.10 6.03 12.99
C GLY A 391 4.07 5.68 14.05
N GLU A 392 4.14 4.48 14.61
CA GLU A 392 3.28 4.04 15.73
C GLU A 392 3.50 4.93 16.97
N TYR A 393 2.52 5.03 17.88
CA TYR A 393 2.62 5.85 19.11
C TYR A 393 3.96 5.70 19.88
N ARG A 394 4.50 4.47 20.00
CA ARG A 394 5.80 4.20 20.63
C ARG A 394 7.00 4.82 19.90
N MET A 395 6.90 4.95 18.57
CA MET A 395 7.89 5.59 17.71
C MET A 395 7.78 7.10 17.85
N CYS A 396 6.55 7.64 17.78
CA CYS A 396 6.26 9.05 18.06
C CYS A 396 6.81 9.49 19.43
N LEU A 397 6.66 8.67 20.47
CA LEU A 397 7.17 8.94 21.82
C LEU A 397 8.70 8.93 21.89
N ALA A 398 9.38 8.04 21.17
CA ALA A 398 10.84 8.04 21.07
C ALA A 398 11.38 9.26 20.30
N HIS A 399 10.70 9.65 19.22
CA HIS A 399 11.01 10.86 18.47
C HIS A 399 10.76 12.12 19.32
N SER A 400 9.68 12.15 20.09
CA SER A 400 9.36 13.25 21.02
C SER A 400 10.46 13.48 22.06
N ARG A 401 11.05 12.41 22.61
CA ARG A 401 12.21 12.51 23.50
C ARG A 401 13.44 13.06 22.78
N THR A 402 13.71 12.55 21.58
CA THR A 402 14.82 13.03 20.73
C THR A 402 14.70 14.53 20.41
N ALA A 403 13.48 15.04 20.20
CA ALA A 403 13.23 16.47 20.01
C ALA A 403 13.53 17.31 21.26
N ILE A 404 13.12 16.84 22.45
CA ILE A 404 13.41 17.48 23.74
C ILE A 404 14.92 17.48 24.02
N GLU A 405 15.58 16.34 23.82
CA GLU A 405 17.04 16.17 23.93
C GLU A 405 17.79 17.08 22.93
N SER A 406 17.17 17.42 21.80
CA SER A 406 17.69 18.36 20.79
C SER A 406 17.29 19.83 21.03
N GLY A 407 16.63 20.15 22.14
CA GLY A 407 16.32 21.52 22.57
C GLY A 407 14.93 22.06 22.21
N VAL A 408 13.99 21.23 21.75
CA VAL A 408 12.57 21.63 21.62
C VAL A 408 11.92 21.64 23.01
N ASP A 409 11.23 22.74 23.36
CA ASP A 409 10.53 22.87 24.64
C ASP A 409 9.51 21.71 24.84
N PRO A 410 9.56 20.96 25.96
CA PRO A 410 8.64 19.86 26.23
C PRO A 410 7.14 20.21 26.09
N LYS A 411 6.73 21.46 26.36
CA LYS A 411 5.32 21.89 26.22
C LYS A 411 4.90 22.09 24.75
N ASN A 412 5.89 22.21 23.85
CA ASN A 412 5.70 22.41 22.41
C ASN A 412 5.86 21.11 21.60
N VAL A 413 6.11 19.97 22.27
CA VAL A 413 6.14 18.64 21.65
C VAL A 413 4.78 17.98 21.80
N ILE A 414 4.08 17.80 20.68
CA ILE A 414 2.67 17.41 20.65
C ILE A 414 2.53 16.15 19.81
N ILE A 415 2.11 15.03 20.40
CA ILE A 415 1.76 13.81 19.65
C ILE A 415 0.30 13.92 19.19
N PRO A 416 0.00 14.16 17.89
CA PRO A 416 -1.36 14.34 17.41
C PRO A 416 -2.11 13.02 17.27
N GLU A 417 -3.43 13.06 17.24
CA GLU A 417 -4.28 11.99 16.71
C GLU A 417 -4.73 12.32 15.28
N ASN A 418 -5.10 11.30 14.50
CA ASN A 418 -5.85 11.53 13.26
C ASN A 418 -7.15 12.29 13.53
N GLY A 419 -7.49 13.21 12.64
CA GLY A 419 -8.64 14.11 12.74
C GLY A 419 -8.51 15.23 13.77
N GLN A 420 -7.50 15.26 14.64
CA GLN A 420 -7.37 16.26 15.69
C GLN A 420 -6.89 17.60 15.11
N VAL A 421 -7.71 18.66 15.25
CA VAL A 421 -7.44 19.95 14.63
C VAL A 421 -6.66 20.90 15.54
N PHE A 422 -5.59 21.47 14.99
CA PHE A 422 -4.79 22.52 15.58
C PHE A 422 -4.93 23.83 14.79
N LYS A 423 -4.68 24.96 15.46
CA LYS A 423 -4.71 26.33 14.90
C LYS A 423 -3.38 27.02 15.19
N MET A 424 -2.79 27.62 14.17
CA MET A 424 -1.61 28.49 14.25
C MET A 424 -2.03 29.96 14.12
N TYR A 425 -1.71 30.77 15.12
CA TYR A 425 -1.93 32.22 15.12
C TYR A 425 -0.68 32.91 15.65
N ASN A 426 -0.12 33.87 14.91
CA ASN A 426 1.07 34.63 15.32
C ASN A 426 2.21 33.75 15.90
N GLN A 427 2.47 32.60 15.25
CA GLN A 427 3.45 31.58 15.63
C GLN A 427 3.17 30.83 16.95
N GLU A 428 2.01 31.00 17.57
CA GLU A 428 1.52 30.16 18.68
C GLU A 428 0.56 29.07 18.18
N ILE A 429 0.60 27.89 18.82
CA ILE A 429 -0.22 26.72 18.43
C ILE A 429 -1.27 26.40 19.49
N TYR A 430 -2.52 26.34 19.06
CA TYR A 430 -3.69 26.06 19.88
C TYR A 430 -4.37 24.77 19.43
N LYS A 431 -4.48 23.78 20.34
CA LYS A 431 -5.35 22.62 20.14
C LYS A 431 -6.81 23.05 20.19
N THR A 432 -7.64 22.52 19.31
CA THR A 432 -9.09 22.79 19.31
C THR A 432 -9.89 21.61 19.86
N ASN A 433 -11.18 21.83 20.14
CA ASN A 433 -12.14 20.79 20.50
C ASN A 433 -12.73 20.06 19.28
N GLU A 434 -12.28 20.39 18.06
CA GLU A 434 -12.80 19.85 16.82
C GLU A 434 -12.04 18.57 16.41
N LYS A 435 -12.77 17.54 16.00
CA LYS A 435 -12.21 16.30 15.47
C LYS A 435 -12.88 15.92 14.15
N ILE A 436 -12.11 15.90 13.08
CA ILE A 436 -12.56 15.52 11.74
C ILE A 436 -12.75 14.00 11.67
N PRO A 437 -13.85 13.47 11.08
CA PRO A 437 -14.03 12.04 10.87
C PRO A 437 -12.89 11.46 10.01
N CYS A 438 -12.09 10.57 10.61
CA CYS A 438 -10.86 10.02 10.02
C CYS A 438 -10.85 8.48 9.98
N ASP A 439 -12.03 7.86 10.10
CA ASP A 439 -12.20 6.40 10.11
C ASP A 439 -11.63 5.74 8.85
N PRO A 440 -11.03 4.54 8.96
CA PRO A 440 -10.46 3.84 7.80
C PRO A 440 -11.57 3.38 6.86
N VAL A 441 -11.47 3.77 5.59
CA VAL A 441 -12.34 3.28 4.53
C VAL A 441 -11.61 2.14 3.81
N TYR A 442 -12.15 0.92 3.92
CA TYR A 442 -11.50 -0.29 3.40
C TYR A 442 -11.71 -0.47 1.89
N ILE A 443 -10.66 -0.94 1.21
CA ILE A 443 -10.66 -1.26 -0.22
C ILE A 443 -10.88 -2.77 -0.38
N ASP A 444 -12.03 -3.14 -0.96
CA ASP A 444 -12.33 -4.53 -1.34
C ASP A 444 -12.34 -4.65 -2.88
N GLY A 445 -11.48 -5.52 -3.41
CA GLY A 445 -11.17 -5.58 -4.84
C GLY A 445 -10.62 -4.27 -5.39
N GLU A 446 -11.39 -3.66 -6.30
CA GLU A 446 -11.14 -2.33 -6.90
C GLU A 446 -12.10 -1.26 -6.36
N THR A 447 -13.01 -1.63 -5.46
CA THR A 447 -14.10 -0.77 -4.98
C THR A 447 -13.89 -0.32 -3.54
N ILE A 448 -14.03 0.99 -3.32
CA ILE A 448 -14.28 1.56 -2.01
C ILE A 448 -15.78 1.61 -1.74
N SER A 449 -16.16 1.34 -0.50
CA SER A 449 -17.47 1.70 0.05
C SER A 449 -17.35 1.93 1.55
N ARG A 450 -18.12 2.88 2.08
CA ARG A 450 -18.21 3.15 3.52
C ARG A 450 -18.94 2.00 4.26
N ASP A 451 -19.77 1.21 3.56
CA ASP A 451 -20.32 -0.06 4.08
C ASP A 451 -19.24 -1.13 4.34
N ASN A 452 -18.08 -1.05 3.67
CA ASN A 452 -17.04 -2.08 3.82
C ASN A 452 -16.63 -2.23 5.28
N SER A 453 -16.58 -1.16 6.07
CA SER A 453 -16.22 -1.23 7.49
C SER A 453 -17.19 -2.07 8.32
N ARG A 454 -18.49 -2.08 8.00
CA ARG A 454 -19.46 -3.02 8.59
C ARG A 454 -19.24 -4.44 8.08
N ILE A 455 -19.04 -4.61 6.78
CA ILE A 455 -18.83 -5.93 6.15
C ILE A 455 -17.55 -6.61 6.67
N ILE A 456 -16.47 -5.86 6.94
CA ILE A 456 -15.23 -6.42 7.50
C ILE A 456 -15.41 -6.83 8.95
N ASN A 457 -16.17 -6.08 9.76
CA ASN A 457 -16.54 -6.49 11.11
C ASN A 457 -17.38 -7.79 11.10
N GLU A 458 -18.39 -7.88 10.22
CA GLU A 458 -19.19 -9.09 10.02
C GLU A 458 -18.32 -10.30 9.58
N ARG A 459 -17.34 -10.08 8.68
CA ARG A 459 -16.34 -11.10 8.30
C ARG A 459 -15.48 -11.53 9.49
N GLN A 460 -15.04 -10.60 10.34
CA GLN A 460 -14.19 -10.90 11.50
C GLN A 460 -14.96 -11.72 12.55
N GLU A 461 -16.20 -11.36 12.88
CA GLU A 461 -17.03 -12.15 13.81
C GLU A 461 -17.19 -13.60 13.31
N MET A 462 -17.48 -13.78 12.01
CA MET A 462 -17.60 -15.11 11.39
C MET A 462 -16.26 -15.87 11.31
N ARG A 463 -15.13 -15.17 11.12
CA ARG A 463 -13.78 -15.77 11.13
C ARG A 463 -13.44 -16.35 12.49
N GLU A 464 -13.77 -15.64 13.56
CA GLU A 464 -13.37 -15.96 14.93
C GLU A 464 -14.34 -16.90 15.66
N ASN A 465 -15.63 -16.82 15.34
CA ASN A 465 -16.68 -17.58 16.04
C ASN A 465 -17.47 -18.55 15.15
N GLY A 466 -17.27 -18.50 13.83
CA GLY A 466 -18.13 -19.17 12.87
C GLY A 466 -19.55 -18.59 12.84
N PHE A 467 -20.45 -19.29 12.14
CA PHE A 467 -21.88 -18.94 12.10
C PHE A 467 -22.78 -20.15 12.28
N VAL A 468 -23.99 -19.89 12.78
CA VAL A 468 -25.11 -20.84 12.87
C VAL A 468 -26.33 -20.22 12.22
N PHE A 469 -26.76 -20.79 11.10
CA PHE A 469 -27.93 -20.35 10.34
C PHE A 469 -29.13 -21.26 10.67
N VAL A 470 -30.23 -20.65 11.12
CA VAL A 470 -31.46 -21.32 11.51
C VAL A 470 -32.57 -21.00 10.50
N LEU A 471 -33.12 -22.02 9.86
CA LEU A 471 -34.26 -21.91 8.95
C LEU A 471 -35.52 -22.45 9.64
N VAL A 472 -36.51 -21.59 9.85
CA VAL A 472 -37.79 -21.94 10.46
C VAL A 472 -38.86 -22.02 9.36
N PRO A 473 -39.34 -23.21 8.98
CA PRO A 473 -40.49 -23.34 8.08
C PRO A 473 -41.77 -23.04 8.86
N PHE A 474 -42.63 -22.17 8.34
CA PHE A 474 -43.73 -21.58 9.08
C PHE A 474 -44.99 -21.44 8.23
N ASP A 475 -46.15 -21.77 8.80
CA ASP A 475 -47.47 -21.67 8.18
C ASP A 475 -48.21 -20.47 8.78
N ARG A 476 -48.42 -19.41 7.99
CA ARG A 476 -49.06 -18.17 8.48
C ARG A 476 -50.55 -18.37 8.76
N GLN A 477 -51.23 -19.27 8.06
CA GLN A 477 -52.66 -19.53 8.24
C GLN A 477 -52.90 -20.28 9.56
N LYS A 478 -52.08 -21.30 9.85
CA LYS A 478 -52.13 -22.09 11.08
C LYS A 478 -51.30 -21.50 12.22
N ASN A 479 -50.74 -20.30 12.03
CA ASN A 479 -49.83 -19.57 12.93
C ASN A 479 -48.80 -20.48 13.65
N SER A 480 -48.18 -21.41 12.93
CA SER A 480 -47.38 -22.49 13.53
C SER A 480 -46.19 -22.93 12.67
N ILE A 481 -45.22 -23.59 13.31
CA ILE A 481 -44.06 -24.18 12.63
C ILE A 481 -44.52 -25.45 11.90
N ASN A 482 -44.46 -25.42 10.57
CA ASN A 482 -44.88 -26.53 9.72
C ASN A 482 -43.65 -27.17 9.07
N GLY A 483 -43.19 -28.28 9.65
CA GLY A 483 -41.97 -28.98 9.24
C GLY A 483 -40.77 -28.81 10.18
N ARG A 484 -39.61 -29.36 9.80
CA ARG A 484 -38.42 -29.43 10.67
C ARG A 484 -37.56 -28.17 10.54
N ILE A 485 -37.29 -27.49 11.66
CA ILE A 485 -36.27 -26.42 11.71
C ILE A 485 -34.93 -26.95 11.20
N SER A 486 -34.37 -26.31 10.18
CA SER A 486 -33.03 -26.64 9.67
C SER A 486 -31.97 -25.80 10.37
N VAL A 487 -30.80 -26.40 10.61
CA VAL A 487 -29.68 -25.77 11.31
C VAL A 487 -28.43 -26.08 10.50
N ILE A 488 -27.80 -25.04 9.97
CA ILE A 488 -26.58 -25.11 9.16
C ILE A 488 -25.48 -24.38 9.94
N THR A 489 -24.29 -24.97 10.00
CA THR A 489 -23.15 -24.43 10.77
C THR A 489 -21.86 -24.56 9.98
N LYS A 490 -20.99 -23.55 10.10
CA LYS A 490 -19.60 -23.54 9.61
C LYS A 490 -18.74 -22.75 10.61
N GLY A 491 -17.53 -23.22 10.87
CA GLY A 491 -16.60 -22.62 11.85
C GLY A 491 -16.98 -22.86 13.31
N ALA A 492 -18.26 -22.71 13.67
CA ALA A 492 -18.71 -22.73 15.07
C ALA A 492 -18.56 -24.10 15.75
N PHE A 493 -18.85 -25.20 15.05
CA PHE A 493 -18.59 -26.57 15.54
C PHE A 493 -18.65 -27.61 14.41
N SER A 494 -18.03 -28.77 14.63
CA SER A 494 -18.07 -29.91 13.69
C SER A 494 -19.47 -30.53 13.66
N THR A 495 -20.05 -30.67 12.46
CA THR A 495 -21.34 -31.35 12.27
C THR A 495 -21.27 -32.84 12.57
N LYS A 496 -20.12 -33.50 12.33
CA LYS A 496 -19.92 -34.94 12.60
C LYS A 496 -20.08 -35.27 14.08
N ASN A 497 -19.64 -34.38 14.96
CA ASN A 497 -19.65 -34.58 16.42
C ASN A 497 -20.70 -33.68 17.12
N GLY A 498 -21.50 -32.94 16.35
CA GLY A 498 -22.42 -31.90 16.83
C GLY A 498 -23.89 -32.25 16.69
N THR A 499 -24.24 -33.51 16.45
CA THR A 499 -25.63 -33.98 16.24
C THR A 499 -26.54 -33.68 17.43
N GLN A 500 -26.06 -33.92 18.65
CA GLN A 500 -26.74 -33.56 19.91
C GLN A 500 -26.97 -32.04 20.01
N ILE A 501 -25.93 -31.23 19.78
CA ILE A 501 -26.00 -29.76 19.79
C ILE A 501 -27.05 -29.27 18.78
N ILE A 502 -27.09 -29.85 17.57
CA ILE A 502 -28.10 -29.52 16.54
C ILE A 502 -29.52 -29.91 16.99
N ALA A 503 -29.69 -31.04 17.68
CA ALA A 503 -30.98 -31.44 18.24
C ALA A 503 -31.44 -30.49 19.36
N GLU A 504 -30.53 -30.06 20.23
CA GLU A 504 -30.82 -29.06 21.28
C GLU A 504 -31.16 -27.68 20.71
N ILE A 505 -30.41 -27.19 19.71
CA ILE A 505 -30.73 -25.94 19.00
C ILE A 505 -32.14 -26.02 18.40
N ARG A 506 -32.48 -27.13 17.71
CA ARG A 506 -33.83 -27.35 17.15
C ARG A 506 -34.91 -27.33 18.24
N ARG A 507 -34.73 -28.08 19.34
CA ARG A 507 -35.67 -28.15 20.46
C ARG A 507 -35.87 -26.77 21.11
N LEU A 508 -34.79 -26.05 21.36
CA LEU A 508 -34.80 -24.74 22.00
C LEU A 508 -35.45 -23.67 21.11
N CYS A 509 -35.19 -23.69 19.79
CA CYS A 509 -35.86 -22.81 18.84
C CYS A 509 -37.36 -23.13 18.79
N PHE A 510 -37.73 -24.38 18.52
CA PHE A 510 -39.13 -24.79 18.39
C PHE A 510 -39.96 -24.43 19.63
N ALA A 511 -39.48 -24.80 20.83
CA ALA A 511 -40.17 -24.50 22.08
C ALA A 511 -40.27 -22.99 22.35
N SER A 512 -39.21 -22.22 22.06
CA SER A 512 -39.23 -20.76 22.26
C SER A 512 -40.23 -20.08 21.33
N ILE A 513 -40.25 -20.46 20.04
CA ILE A 513 -41.15 -19.90 19.03
C ILE A 513 -42.61 -20.26 19.34
N LYS A 514 -42.90 -21.54 19.61
CA LYS A 514 -44.25 -22.02 19.96
C LYS A 514 -44.82 -21.24 21.14
N PHE A 515 -44.11 -21.22 22.27
CA PHE A 515 -44.53 -20.50 23.48
C PHE A 515 -44.71 -18.98 23.24
N PHE A 516 -43.84 -18.37 22.42
CA PHE A 516 -43.95 -16.94 22.13
C PHE A 516 -45.22 -16.62 21.33
N ILE A 517 -45.56 -17.43 20.33
CA ILE A 517 -46.72 -17.22 19.46
C ILE A 517 -48.03 -17.55 20.18
N GLU A 518 -48.03 -18.58 21.04
CA GLU A 518 -49.15 -18.89 21.94
C GLU A 518 -49.46 -17.75 22.94
N LYS A 519 -48.45 -16.94 23.30
CA LYS A 519 -48.62 -15.77 24.18
C LYS A 519 -48.75 -14.43 23.45
N GLN A 520 -48.32 -14.34 22.19
CA GLN A 520 -48.44 -13.16 21.33
C GLN A 520 -48.83 -13.58 19.90
N PRO A 521 -50.13 -13.81 19.62
CA PRO A 521 -50.61 -14.25 18.32
C PRO A 521 -50.29 -13.26 17.18
N LYS A 522 -50.25 -11.96 17.49
CA LYS A 522 -49.75 -10.89 16.61
C LYS A 522 -48.26 -10.68 16.87
N TRP A 523 -47.42 -11.22 16.00
CA TRP A 523 -45.96 -11.14 16.07
C TRP A 523 -45.35 -10.70 14.73
N SER A 524 -44.10 -10.25 14.75
CA SER A 524 -43.34 -9.82 13.58
C SER A 524 -42.03 -10.63 13.39
N PRO A 525 -41.54 -10.81 12.15
CA PRO A 525 -40.30 -11.55 11.90
C PRO A 525 -39.07 -11.07 12.71
N PRO A 526 -38.85 -9.77 12.94
CA PRO A 526 -37.75 -9.30 13.79
C PRO A 526 -37.84 -9.80 15.24
N GLN A 527 -39.04 -9.89 15.83
CA GLN A 527 -39.21 -10.40 17.20
C GLN A 527 -38.80 -11.88 17.30
N ILE A 528 -39.23 -12.72 16.35
CA ILE A 528 -38.85 -14.13 16.30
C ILE A 528 -37.35 -14.31 16.06
N LYS A 529 -36.76 -13.54 15.12
CA LYS A 529 -35.31 -13.56 14.88
C LYS A 529 -34.52 -13.15 16.13
N GLN A 530 -34.94 -12.10 16.85
CA GLN A 530 -34.29 -11.65 18.07
C GLN A 530 -34.47 -12.63 19.24
N LEU A 531 -35.65 -13.25 19.38
CA LEU A 531 -35.92 -14.30 20.36
C LEU A 531 -34.96 -15.49 20.17
N ILE A 532 -34.82 -15.97 18.93
CA ILE A 532 -33.92 -17.08 18.57
C ILE A 532 -32.45 -16.67 18.84
N LYS A 533 -32.03 -15.47 18.41
CA LYS A 533 -30.69 -14.92 18.69
C LYS A 533 -30.39 -14.88 20.20
N ASN A 534 -31.32 -14.37 21.01
CA ASN A 534 -31.17 -14.29 22.47
C ASN A 534 -31.09 -15.66 23.15
N ARG A 535 -31.96 -16.61 22.76
CA ARG A 535 -32.01 -17.97 23.31
C ARG A 535 -30.75 -18.77 22.93
N LEU A 536 -30.32 -18.71 21.67
CA LEU A 536 -29.13 -19.41 21.20
C LEU A 536 -27.82 -18.79 21.74
N ASN A 537 -27.70 -17.46 21.84
CA ASN A 537 -26.57 -16.83 22.53
C ASN A 537 -26.44 -17.31 23.98
N SER A 538 -27.57 -17.37 24.69
CA SER A 538 -27.62 -17.85 26.08
C SER A 538 -27.20 -19.32 26.19
N TYR A 539 -27.60 -20.15 25.23
CA TYR A 539 -27.21 -21.56 25.14
C TYR A 539 -25.71 -21.73 24.83
N PHE A 540 -25.20 -21.18 23.72
CA PHE A 540 -23.80 -21.33 23.32
C PHE A 540 -22.82 -20.82 24.38
N HIS A 541 -23.15 -19.69 25.02
CA HIS A 541 -22.33 -19.14 26.10
C HIS A 541 -22.35 -20.04 27.35
N ARG A 542 -23.47 -20.67 27.70
CA ARG A 542 -23.54 -21.63 28.82
C ARG A 542 -22.80 -22.94 28.52
N THR A 543 -23.07 -23.55 27.37
CA THR A 543 -22.64 -24.92 27.06
C THR A 543 -21.14 -25.02 26.74
N LYS A 544 -20.58 -24.03 26.02
CA LYS A 544 -19.16 -24.05 25.58
C LYS A 544 -18.47 -22.67 25.54
N ARG A 545 -19.09 -21.62 26.11
CA ARG A 545 -18.62 -20.21 26.03
C ARG A 545 -18.51 -19.64 24.60
N TRP A 546 -19.02 -20.34 23.59
CA TRP A 546 -19.02 -19.91 22.18
C TRP A 546 -19.95 -18.70 21.96
N LYS A 547 -19.64 -17.88 20.94
CA LYS A 547 -20.43 -16.72 20.50
C LYS A 547 -20.63 -16.71 18.96
N PRO A 548 -21.13 -17.79 18.34
CA PRO A 548 -21.23 -17.88 16.89
C PRO A 548 -22.20 -16.83 16.34
N VAL A 549 -21.97 -16.37 15.11
CA VAL A 549 -22.87 -15.45 14.42
C VAL A 549 -24.19 -16.18 14.13
N ILE A 550 -25.24 -15.87 14.91
CA ILE A 550 -26.57 -16.47 14.74
C ILE A 550 -27.33 -15.70 13.66
N LEU A 551 -27.56 -16.40 12.54
CA LEU A 551 -28.42 -15.95 11.46
C LEU A 551 -29.74 -16.72 11.51
N THR A 552 -30.85 -16.08 11.18
CA THR A 552 -32.17 -16.71 11.24
C THR A 552 -33.06 -16.22 10.12
N GLN A 553 -33.70 -17.16 9.43
CA GLN A 553 -34.67 -16.89 8.38
C GLN A 553 -35.94 -17.70 8.62
N ILE A 554 -37.08 -17.06 8.38
CA ILE A 554 -38.39 -17.71 8.35
C ILE A 554 -38.72 -17.98 6.88
N LEU A 555 -39.20 -19.18 6.59
CA LEU A 555 -39.67 -19.61 5.27
C LEU A 555 -41.16 -19.89 5.38
N TYR A 556 -41.99 -19.13 4.66
CA TYR A 556 -43.44 -19.29 4.74
C TYR A 556 -43.91 -20.39 3.79
N VAL A 557 -44.40 -21.51 4.33
CA VAL A 557 -44.81 -22.67 3.54
C VAL A 557 -46.16 -22.45 2.83
N ASP A 558 -46.93 -21.47 3.29
CA ASP A 558 -48.17 -21.02 2.64
C ASP A 558 -47.92 -20.01 1.50
N GLN A 559 -46.68 -19.55 1.29
CA GLN A 559 -46.33 -18.81 0.08
C GLN A 559 -46.14 -19.77 -1.09
N LYS A 560 -47.16 -19.86 -1.96
CA LYS A 560 -46.97 -20.31 -3.34
C LYS A 560 -46.11 -19.28 -4.10
N GLU A 561 -44.78 -19.42 -4.04
CA GLU A 561 -43.92 -18.73 -5.00
C GLU A 561 -44.16 -19.35 -6.39
N ASP A 562 -44.88 -18.63 -7.25
CA ASP A 562 -44.86 -18.89 -8.68
C ASP A 562 -43.46 -18.52 -9.19
N PHE A 563 -42.59 -19.54 -9.29
CA PHE A 563 -41.21 -19.37 -9.71
C PHE A 563 -41.08 -18.81 -11.13
N LEU A 564 -42.03 -19.07 -12.03
CA LEU A 564 -42.03 -18.46 -13.36
C LEU A 564 -42.33 -16.97 -13.26
N LYS A 565 -43.41 -16.59 -12.55
CA LYS A 565 -43.78 -15.18 -12.38
C LYS A 565 -42.72 -14.40 -11.63
N ASN A 566 -42.15 -14.93 -10.54
CA ASN A 566 -41.04 -14.33 -9.79
C ASN A 566 -39.76 -14.18 -10.65
N TYR A 567 -39.45 -15.16 -11.52
CA TYR A 567 -38.30 -15.09 -12.43
C TYR A 567 -38.54 -14.10 -13.57
N GLN A 568 -39.75 -14.09 -14.13
CA GLN A 568 -40.19 -13.10 -15.10
C GLN A 568 -40.11 -11.71 -14.47
N GLU A 569 -40.80 -11.43 -13.37
CA GLU A 569 -40.75 -10.13 -12.67
C GLU A 569 -39.31 -9.69 -12.34
N LYS A 570 -38.44 -10.56 -11.81
CA LYS A 570 -37.02 -10.21 -11.55
C LYS A 570 -36.16 -10.04 -12.82
N THR A 571 -36.56 -10.61 -13.95
CA THR A 571 -35.93 -10.31 -15.25
C THR A 571 -36.53 -9.06 -15.90
N THR A 572 -37.84 -8.80 -15.73
CA THR A 572 -38.53 -7.58 -16.13
C THR A 572 -38.01 -6.39 -15.34
N GLU A 573 -37.80 -6.47 -14.03
CA GLU A 573 -37.12 -5.46 -13.20
C GLU A 573 -35.71 -5.18 -13.73
N LYS A 574 -34.92 -6.22 -13.99
CA LYS A 574 -33.58 -6.05 -14.59
C LYS A 574 -33.64 -5.44 -15.99
N PHE A 575 -34.67 -5.74 -16.78
CA PHE A 575 -34.92 -5.10 -18.07
C PHE A 575 -35.42 -3.66 -17.92
N VAL A 576 -36.26 -3.35 -16.94
CA VAL A 576 -36.85 -2.03 -16.66
C VAL A 576 -35.81 -1.10 -16.07
N VAL A 577 -35.04 -1.51 -15.06
CA VAL A 577 -33.89 -0.75 -14.54
C VAL A 577 -32.86 -0.51 -15.65
N LYS A 578 -32.63 -1.48 -16.54
CA LYS A 578 -31.74 -1.31 -17.70
C LYS A 578 -32.35 -0.38 -18.76
N LYS A 579 -33.67 -0.45 -19.01
CA LYS A 579 -34.42 0.38 -19.96
C LYS A 579 -34.50 1.83 -19.47
N ILE A 580 -34.79 2.05 -18.18
CA ILE A 580 -34.71 3.32 -17.47
C ILE A 580 -33.29 3.88 -17.55
N LYS A 581 -32.25 3.09 -17.26
CA LYS A 581 -30.86 3.55 -17.45
C LYS A 581 -30.55 3.93 -18.91
N THR A 582 -31.08 3.21 -19.91
CA THR A 582 -30.94 3.61 -21.32
C THR A 582 -31.85 4.76 -21.76
N ASN A 583 -32.92 5.05 -21.03
CA ASN A 583 -33.81 6.19 -21.29
C ASN A 583 -33.26 7.46 -20.66
N LEU A 584 -32.85 7.42 -19.38
CA LEU A 584 -32.16 8.52 -18.71
C LEU A 584 -30.92 8.98 -19.48
N THR A 585 -30.12 8.05 -20.05
CA THR A 585 -28.99 8.44 -20.92
C THR A 585 -29.41 9.04 -22.26
N LYS A 586 -30.62 8.74 -22.77
CA LYS A 586 -31.17 9.35 -24.00
C LYS A 586 -31.89 10.67 -23.74
N GLU A 587 -32.46 10.85 -22.57
CA GLU A 587 -33.09 12.11 -22.13
C GLU A 587 -32.02 13.14 -21.78
N SER A 588 -30.90 12.72 -21.18
CA SER A 588 -29.69 13.57 -21.05
C SER A 588 -29.01 13.90 -22.38
N GLU A 589 -29.27 13.14 -23.44
CA GLU A 589 -28.83 13.45 -24.81
C GLU A 589 -29.86 14.31 -25.58
N LYS A 590 -31.13 14.36 -25.16
CA LYS A 590 -32.18 15.19 -25.78
C LYS A 590 -32.32 16.58 -25.16
N ASN A 591 -32.15 16.74 -23.85
CA ASN A 591 -32.33 18.02 -23.17
C ASN A 591 -31.09 18.94 -23.31
N LYS A 592 -30.80 19.32 -24.57
CA LYS A 592 -29.87 20.39 -24.95
C LYS A 592 -30.52 21.29 -26.00
N GLU A 593 -31.65 21.89 -25.65
CA GLU A 593 -32.16 23.04 -26.40
C GLU A 593 -31.27 24.26 -26.16
N ILE A 594 -31.07 25.05 -27.21
CA ILE A 594 -30.21 26.24 -27.21
C ILE A 594 -31.10 27.48 -27.03
N PRO A 595 -30.82 28.39 -26.07
CA PRO A 595 -31.57 29.63 -25.93
C PRO A 595 -31.51 30.49 -27.19
N THR A 596 -32.67 30.89 -27.72
CA THR A 596 -32.77 31.65 -28.96
C THR A 596 -32.48 33.14 -28.78
N LYS A 597 -31.50 33.70 -29.51
CA LYS A 597 -31.42 35.15 -29.78
C LYS A 597 -30.67 35.49 -31.08
N LYS A 598 -31.46 35.87 -32.09
CA LYS A 598 -31.18 36.70 -33.28
C LYS A 598 -29.71 36.86 -33.76
N GLY A 599 -29.30 35.99 -34.70
CA GLY A 599 -29.12 36.40 -36.11
C GLY A 599 -27.79 37.02 -36.61
N LYS A 600 -27.11 36.27 -37.50
CA LYS A 600 -26.63 36.73 -38.83
C LYS A 600 -26.34 35.51 -39.73
N LYS A 601 -26.25 35.71 -41.06
CA LYS A 601 -26.04 34.64 -42.06
C LYS A 601 -24.56 34.24 -42.15
N MET A 602 -24.26 32.97 -42.48
CA MET A 602 -23.62 32.56 -43.76
C MET A 602 -23.43 31.04 -43.88
N GLU A 603 -23.94 30.50 -45.00
CA GLU A 603 -23.44 29.41 -45.87
C GLU A 603 -23.09 27.99 -45.35
N ASN A 604 -23.13 27.03 -46.28
CA ASN A 604 -23.09 25.58 -46.04
C ASN A 604 -21.77 24.94 -46.52
N HIS A 605 -21.37 23.81 -45.92
CA HIS A 605 -20.82 22.69 -46.69
C HIS A 605 -21.00 21.33 -45.97
N PRO A 606 -21.47 20.25 -46.65
CA PRO A 606 -21.83 18.99 -46.00
C PRO A 606 -20.77 17.87 -46.15
N LYS A 607 -20.10 17.45 -45.07
CA LYS A 607 -19.23 16.24 -45.07
C LYS A 607 -19.33 15.31 -43.83
N THR A 608 -20.13 15.63 -42.80
CA THR A 608 -20.09 14.92 -41.49
C THR A 608 -21.06 13.75 -41.31
N GLU A 609 -22.31 13.82 -41.81
CA GLU A 609 -23.34 12.81 -41.50
C GLU A 609 -23.06 11.40 -42.07
N GLN A 610 -22.40 11.31 -43.23
CA GLN A 610 -22.16 10.02 -43.89
C GLN A 610 -21.23 9.11 -43.08
N ASN A 611 -20.34 9.64 -42.23
CA ASN A 611 -19.41 8.83 -41.45
C ASN A 611 -20.07 8.18 -40.22
N TYR A 612 -20.97 8.87 -39.53
CA TYR A 612 -21.71 8.29 -38.40
C TYR A 612 -22.53 7.06 -38.82
N ASN A 613 -23.23 7.16 -39.95
CA ASN A 613 -24.02 6.05 -40.51
C ASN A 613 -23.17 4.85 -40.97
N LYS A 614 -21.93 5.07 -41.42
CA LYS A 614 -20.98 4.00 -41.75
C LYS A 614 -20.44 3.29 -40.49
N ILE A 615 -20.14 4.04 -39.42
CA ILE A 615 -19.64 3.50 -38.15
C ILE A 615 -20.73 2.66 -37.44
N ALA A 616 -21.98 3.12 -37.42
CA ALA A 616 -23.11 2.39 -36.82
C ALA A 616 -23.26 0.99 -37.44
N LYS A 617 -23.34 0.91 -38.78
CA LYS A 617 -23.45 -0.36 -39.55
C LYS A 617 -22.28 -1.33 -39.27
N LYS A 618 -21.06 -0.82 -39.08
CA LYS A 618 -19.89 -1.63 -38.70
C LYS A 618 -20.05 -2.23 -37.29
N SER A 619 -20.62 -1.48 -36.35
CA SER A 619 -20.87 -1.97 -34.98
C SER A 619 -21.87 -3.13 -34.95
N ASP A 620 -22.93 -3.07 -35.76
CA ASP A 620 -23.98 -4.11 -35.78
C ASP A 620 -23.56 -5.37 -36.53
N LEU A 621 -22.75 -5.24 -37.59
CA LEU A 621 -22.10 -6.38 -38.23
C LEU A 621 -21.19 -7.14 -37.24
N ASN A 622 -20.43 -6.44 -36.42
CA ASN A 622 -19.58 -7.06 -35.39
C ASN A 622 -20.43 -7.77 -34.31
N LYS A 623 -21.50 -7.14 -33.80
CA LYS A 623 -22.47 -7.80 -32.88
C LYS A 623 -23.06 -9.07 -33.51
N LYS A 624 -23.37 -9.04 -34.81
CA LYS A 624 -23.93 -10.19 -35.55
C LYS A 624 -22.94 -11.35 -35.66
N VAL A 625 -21.65 -11.09 -35.87
CA VAL A 625 -20.59 -12.11 -35.81
C VAL A 625 -20.47 -12.69 -34.40
N GLN A 626 -20.45 -11.84 -33.37
CA GLN A 626 -20.32 -12.28 -31.97
C GLN A 626 -21.49 -13.18 -31.53
N ASN A 627 -22.72 -12.85 -31.92
CA ASN A 627 -23.89 -13.68 -31.67
C ASN A 627 -23.88 -15.03 -32.43
N LEU A 628 -23.33 -15.06 -33.65
CA LEU A 628 -23.15 -16.32 -34.40
C LEU A 628 -22.07 -17.22 -33.76
N GLN A 629 -20.97 -16.64 -33.26
CA GLN A 629 -19.94 -17.37 -32.52
C GLN A 629 -20.47 -17.94 -31.19
N ILE A 630 -21.36 -17.21 -30.50
CA ILE A 630 -22.07 -17.73 -29.31
C ILE A 630 -22.98 -18.90 -29.69
N ARG A 631 -23.74 -18.80 -30.80
CA ARG A 631 -24.55 -19.93 -31.29
C ARG A 631 -23.71 -21.15 -31.65
N GLN A 632 -22.54 -20.97 -32.29
CA GLN A 632 -21.63 -22.07 -32.60
C GLN A 632 -21.15 -22.79 -31.32
N LYS A 633 -20.80 -22.04 -30.26
CA LYS A 633 -20.34 -22.60 -28.98
C LYS A 633 -21.41 -23.37 -28.20
N ASN A 634 -22.69 -23.23 -28.56
CA ASN A 634 -23.81 -23.91 -27.90
C ASN A 634 -24.26 -25.18 -28.65
N VAL A 635 -23.62 -25.55 -29.77
CA VAL A 635 -23.83 -26.87 -30.41
C VAL A 635 -23.05 -27.92 -29.61
N ASN A 636 -23.75 -28.88 -29.02
CA ASN A 636 -23.17 -29.78 -28.02
C ASN A 636 -22.64 -31.07 -28.68
N VAL A 637 -21.37 -31.42 -28.45
CA VAL A 637 -20.66 -32.38 -29.31
C VAL A 637 -20.89 -33.84 -28.89
N LYS A 638 -22.04 -34.42 -29.29
CA LYS A 638 -22.25 -35.88 -29.36
C LYS A 638 -23.07 -36.33 -30.59
N SER A 639 -22.36 -36.43 -31.72
CA SER A 639 -22.62 -37.40 -32.81
C SER A 639 -24.04 -37.48 -33.42
N SER A 640 -24.44 -36.47 -34.20
CA SER A 640 -25.32 -36.66 -35.36
C SER A 640 -24.74 -36.04 -36.63
N LYS A 641 -25.25 -36.44 -37.81
CA LYS A 641 -24.83 -35.86 -39.11
C LYS A 641 -25.41 -34.46 -39.33
N ALA A 642 -26.68 -34.27 -39.00
CA ALA A 642 -27.41 -33.01 -39.18
C ALA A 642 -26.79 -31.84 -38.37
N GLU A 643 -26.33 -32.09 -37.14
CA GLU A 643 -25.69 -31.06 -36.31
C GLU A 643 -24.33 -30.61 -36.87
N LYS A 644 -23.56 -31.52 -37.49
CA LYS A 644 -22.31 -31.17 -38.19
C LYS A 644 -22.60 -30.27 -39.41
N ASP A 645 -23.63 -30.59 -40.19
CA ASP A 645 -24.05 -29.77 -41.33
C ASP A 645 -24.59 -28.39 -40.87
N GLN A 646 -25.25 -28.32 -39.71
CA GLN A 646 -25.69 -27.06 -39.10
C GLN A 646 -24.50 -26.23 -38.59
N GLU A 647 -23.51 -26.84 -37.95
CA GLU A 647 -22.29 -26.14 -37.53
C GLU A 647 -21.50 -25.61 -38.73
N ASN A 648 -21.42 -26.38 -39.83
CA ASN A 648 -20.77 -25.96 -41.07
C ASN A 648 -21.50 -24.79 -41.74
N LYS A 649 -22.84 -24.79 -41.81
CA LYS A 649 -23.64 -23.64 -42.28
C LYS A 649 -23.43 -22.39 -41.42
N ILE A 650 -23.20 -22.54 -40.10
CA ILE A 650 -22.84 -21.42 -39.21
C ILE A 650 -21.41 -20.91 -39.49
N LYS A 651 -20.43 -21.80 -39.67
CA LYS A 651 -19.05 -21.43 -40.04
C LYS A 651 -19.00 -20.66 -41.37
N GLU A 652 -19.71 -21.11 -42.39
CA GLU A 652 -19.83 -20.40 -43.66
C GLU A 652 -20.49 -19.03 -43.49
N SER A 653 -21.58 -18.95 -42.72
CA SER A 653 -22.27 -17.69 -42.44
C SER A 653 -21.34 -16.66 -41.78
N ILE A 654 -20.52 -17.09 -40.80
CA ILE A 654 -19.49 -16.25 -40.19
C ILE A 654 -18.46 -15.81 -41.25
N LYS A 655 -17.92 -16.76 -42.04
CA LYS A 655 -16.92 -16.49 -43.11
C LYS A 655 -17.45 -15.49 -44.16
N LYS A 656 -18.73 -15.56 -44.50
CA LYS A 656 -19.43 -14.66 -45.45
C LYS A 656 -19.63 -13.25 -44.87
N VAL A 657 -19.94 -13.11 -43.58
CA VAL A 657 -20.03 -11.81 -42.89
C VAL A 657 -18.64 -11.17 -42.71
N THR A 658 -17.63 -11.94 -42.29
CA THR A 658 -16.25 -11.42 -42.14
C THR A 658 -15.67 -10.94 -43.47
N ARG A 659 -15.90 -11.64 -44.58
CA ARG A 659 -15.56 -11.15 -45.93
C ARG A 659 -16.21 -9.79 -46.23
N LYS A 660 -17.49 -9.59 -45.85
CA LYS A 660 -18.23 -8.32 -46.06
C LYS A 660 -17.71 -7.16 -45.20
N ILE A 661 -17.20 -7.45 -44.00
CA ILE A 661 -16.49 -6.47 -43.17
C ILE A 661 -15.17 -6.07 -43.85
N ASN A 662 -14.39 -7.04 -44.32
CA ASN A 662 -13.09 -6.78 -44.96
C ASN A 662 -13.22 -6.05 -46.31
N SER A 663 -14.23 -6.34 -47.13
CA SER A 663 -14.51 -5.59 -48.37
C SER A 663 -15.02 -4.16 -48.12
N THR A 664 -15.51 -3.87 -46.91
CA THR A 664 -15.85 -2.50 -46.50
C THR A 664 -14.57 -1.73 -46.10
N LEU A 665 -13.58 -2.41 -45.52
CA LEU A 665 -12.30 -1.83 -45.12
C LEU A 665 -11.38 -1.49 -46.30
N THR A 666 -11.40 -2.27 -47.39
CA THR A 666 -10.57 -1.99 -48.57
C THR A 666 -11.05 -0.77 -49.35
N LYS A 667 -12.37 -0.55 -49.49
CA LYS A 667 -12.89 0.70 -50.11
C LYS A 667 -12.46 1.95 -49.34
N THR A 668 -12.53 1.92 -48.00
CA THR A 668 -12.09 3.05 -47.15
C THR A 668 -10.57 3.35 -47.16
N LYS A 669 -9.75 2.64 -47.96
CA LYS A 669 -8.36 3.01 -48.21
C LYS A 669 -8.15 3.83 -49.48
N ASN A 670 -9.02 3.70 -50.48
CA ASN A 670 -8.86 4.42 -51.75
C ASN A 670 -9.52 5.81 -51.71
N ASP A 671 -10.60 5.96 -50.95
CA ASP A 671 -11.34 7.24 -50.79
C ASP A 671 -10.57 8.32 -50.00
N ASN A 672 -9.35 8.02 -49.52
CA ASN A 672 -8.54 8.88 -48.64
C ASN A 672 -7.16 9.26 -49.25
N GLN A 673 -6.98 9.15 -50.58
CA GLN A 673 -5.80 9.67 -51.29
C GLN A 673 -6.17 10.64 -52.42
N SER A 674 -6.79 11.75 -52.02
CA SER A 674 -6.87 13.01 -52.76
C SER A 674 -6.91 14.17 -51.75
N ASP A 675 -6.61 15.38 -52.20
CA ASP A 675 -6.61 16.63 -51.43
C ASP A 675 -5.61 16.71 -50.25
N ILE A 676 -4.34 16.97 -50.57
CA ILE A 676 -3.65 18.23 -50.18
C ILE A 676 -2.41 18.40 -51.07
N LEU A 677 -2.26 19.60 -51.66
CA LEU A 677 -1.13 20.00 -52.49
C LEU A 677 -0.04 20.65 -51.62
N ILE A 678 1.23 20.37 -51.96
CA ILE A 678 2.37 21.21 -51.56
C ILE A 678 3.22 21.42 -52.81
N GLU A 679 3.28 22.67 -53.27
CA GLU A 679 4.32 23.17 -54.19
C GLU A 679 5.35 23.97 -53.36
N LYS A 680 6.64 24.00 -53.67
CA LYS A 680 7.41 23.28 -54.70
C LYS A 680 8.86 23.06 -54.24
N SER A 681 9.56 22.14 -54.90
CA SER A 681 10.98 21.77 -54.72
C SER A 681 11.93 22.79 -55.43
N PRO A 682 13.25 22.57 -55.73
CA PRO A 682 14.05 21.32 -55.88
C PRO A 682 15.42 21.38 -55.13
N ASN A 683 16.46 20.53 -55.29
CA ASN A 683 16.85 19.36 -56.14
C ASN A 683 17.97 18.59 -55.35
N PHE A 684 18.60 17.43 -55.67
CA PHE A 684 18.67 16.38 -56.72
C PHE A 684 18.43 15.01 -55.98
N ASN A 685 18.08 13.82 -56.53
CA ASN A 685 18.55 12.98 -57.67
C ASN A 685 19.98 12.39 -57.50
N GLN A 686 20.29 11.09 -57.74
CA GLN A 686 19.47 9.91 -58.10
C GLN A 686 20.29 8.57 -58.04
N LYS A 687 19.62 7.40 -58.16
CA LYS A 687 20.10 6.00 -58.49
C LYS A 687 20.83 5.21 -57.37
N ASN A 688 20.41 4.00 -56.94
CA ASN A 688 20.21 2.64 -57.55
C ASN A 688 21.48 1.70 -57.46
N PRO A 689 21.36 0.35 -57.51
CA PRO A 689 22.03 -0.50 -56.51
C PRO A 689 22.84 -1.71 -57.03
N ASN A 690 23.67 -2.32 -56.15
CA ASN A 690 24.09 -3.74 -56.10
C ASN A 690 24.94 -3.95 -54.79
N LYS A 691 25.02 -5.06 -54.06
CA LYS A 691 25.12 -6.54 -54.31
C LYS A 691 26.58 -7.01 -54.24
N PHE A 692 26.80 -8.26 -53.75
CA PHE A 692 28.09 -8.86 -53.34
C PHE A 692 28.67 -8.28 -52.04
N LYS A 693 29.57 -8.95 -51.30
CA LYS A 693 29.84 -10.35 -50.88
C LYS A 693 31.24 -10.31 -50.25
N ASN A 694 31.50 -11.18 -49.27
CA ASN A 694 32.76 -11.46 -48.58
C ASN A 694 34.07 -11.08 -49.31
N LYS A 695 34.99 -10.40 -48.60
CA LYS A 695 36.24 -11.02 -48.10
C LYS A 695 37.09 -10.04 -47.27
N SER A 696 37.76 -10.56 -46.25
CA SER A 696 39.02 -10.01 -45.75
C SER A 696 40.19 -10.54 -46.59
N PRO A 697 41.31 -9.80 -46.64
CA PRO A 697 42.54 -10.37 -46.06
C PRO A 697 43.31 -9.36 -45.18
N GLN A 698 44.55 -9.71 -44.82
CA GLN A 698 45.37 -9.06 -43.79
C GLN A 698 46.50 -8.19 -44.36
N LYS A 699 47.19 -7.51 -43.42
CA LYS A 699 48.65 -7.19 -43.35
C LYS A 699 49.17 -5.80 -43.80
N THR A 700 50.06 -5.29 -42.93
CA THR A 700 51.26 -4.44 -43.16
C THR A 700 51.06 -2.99 -43.69
N GLU A 701 51.79 -1.96 -43.25
CA GLU A 701 52.96 -1.91 -42.34
C GLU A 701 53.24 -0.53 -41.68
N ASN A 702 54.09 -0.55 -40.64
CA ASN A 702 55.08 0.45 -40.17
C ASN A 702 54.80 1.97 -40.12
N LEU A 703 54.94 2.54 -38.91
CA LEU A 703 55.89 3.64 -38.61
C LEU A 703 56.16 3.73 -37.08
N VAL A 704 57.33 4.24 -36.66
CA VAL A 704 57.95 3.98 -35.32
C VAL A 704 58.71 5.22 -34.78
N PHE A 705 59.05 5.20 -33.48
CA PHE A 705 59.95 6.12 -32.69
C PHE A 705 59.34 7.45 -32.20
N PHE A 706 59.71 8.02 -31.03
CA PHE A 706 60.51 7.61 -29.84
C PHE A 706 59.61 7.70 -28.57
N LYS A 707 59.76 6.99 -27.42
CA LYS A 707 60.80 6.21 -26.70
C LYS A 707 61.75 6.95 -25.73
N LYS A 708 61.37 6.96 -24.44
CA LYS A 708 62.21 6.77 -23.22
C LYS A 708 61.25 6.65 -22.00
N GLU A 709 61.32 5.73 -21.02
CA GLU A 709 62.41 5.05 -20.29
C GLU A 709 63.25 5.97 -19.38
N ASN A 710 63.55 5.66 -18.11
CA ASN A 710 63.24 4.52 -17.22
C ASN A 710 63.36 4.97 -15.74
N LEU A 711 62.71 4.26 -14.80
CA LEU A 711 63.37 3.67 -13.59
C LEU A 711 62.37 2.90 -12.70
N LYS A 712 62.90 2.07 -11.77
CA LYS A 712 62.19 0.96 -11.11
C LYS A 712 62.94 0.54 -9.83
N LYS A 713 62.22 -0.02 -8.82
CA LYS A 713 62.74 -0.53 -7.52
C LYS A 713 63.23 0.59 -6.56
N SER A 714 63.29 0.41 -5.23
CA SER A 714 62.70 -0.57 -4.28
C SER A 714 62.89 -0.04 -2.84
N TYR A 715 62.15 -0.54 -1.85
CA TYR A 715 62.65 -1.23 -0.64
C TYR A 715 61.56 -1.39 0.45
N GLU A 716 61.71 -2.43 1.27
CA GLU A 716 60.97 -2.64 2.52
C GLU A 716 61.88 -2.38 3.74
N ASN A 717 61.25 -2.28 4.92
CA ASN A 717 61.77 -2.55 6.27
C ASN A 717 62.59 -1.49 7.07
N ASP A 718 62.47 -1.68 8.39
CA ASP A 718 63.34 -1.30 9.52
C ASP A 718 63.54 0.17 9.94
N ALA A 719 62.49 0.69 10.58
CA ALA A 719 62.42 0.88 12.05
C ALA A 719 63.63 1.43 12.87
N LYS A 720 63.30 2.44 13.70
CA LYS A 720 63.87 2.87 15.02
C LYS A 720 64.95 3.97 15.08
N LYS A 721 64.85 4.70 16.21
CA LYS A 721 65.92 5.38 16.99
C LYS A 721 66.52 6.70 16.46
N LYS A 722 65.93 7.85 16.87
CA LYS A 722 66.39 8.71 18.00
C LYS A 722 65.78 10.13 17.91
N ASP A 723 65.84 11.01 18.92
CA ASP A 723 65.65 10.93 20.39
C ASP A 723 65.78 12.36 20.98
N LYS A 724 65.15 12.66 22.14
CA LYS A 724 65.28 13.91 22.95
C LYS A 724 64.77 15.20 22.25
N LYS A 725 64.25 16.23 22.93
CA LYS A 725 63.97 16.63 24.35
C LYS A 725 62.89 17.77 24.24
N SER A 726 62.23 18.37 25.23
CA SER A 726 61.70 18.11 26.60
C SER A 726 61.11 19.47 27.09
N LEU A 727 60.36 19.68 28.17
CA LEU A 727 59.96 18.91 29.37
C LEU A 727 58.38 18.97 29.46
N ILE A 728 57.59 18.92 30.56
CA ILE A 728 57.77 18.66 32.02
C ILE A 728 56.44 18.12 32.62
N ASN A 729 56.51 17.34 33.72
CA ASN A 729 55.58 17.13 34.87
C ASN A 729 54.03 17.14 34.75
N SER A 730 53.24 16.41 35.57
CA SER A 730 53.53 15.72 36.85
C SER A 730 52.64 14.49 37.17
N LYS A 731 53.25 13.42 37.75
CA LYS A 731 52.77 12.50 38.83
C LYS A 731 51.41 11.72 38.67
N ASN A 732 51.24 10.47 39.11
CA ASN A 732 52.14 9.45 39.71
C ASN A 732 51.60 8.00 39.56
N LEU A 733 52.46 7.00 39.85
CA LEU A 733 52.27 5.52 39.84
C LEU A 733 52.16 4.96 41.30
N PRO A 734 52.10 3.63 41.65
CA PRO A 734 52.40 2.36 40.91
C PRO A 734 51.24 1.30 40.93
N TYR A 735 51.25 0.10 40.31
CA TYR A 735 52.25 -0.85 39.74
C TYR A 735 52.83 -1.91 40.71
N ASN A 736 52.47 -3.20 40.56
CA ASN A 736 53.42 -4.32 40.63
C ASN A 736 52.88 -5.66 40.06
N ASN A 737 53.78 -6.61 39.76
CA ASN A 737 53.47 -7.97 39.30
C ASN A 737 54.62 -8.96 39.66
N ASN A 738 54.33 -10.22 39.99
CA ASN A 738 55.29 -11.28 40.38
C ASN A 738 54.55 -12.65 40.48
N ASN A 739 55.15 -13.85 40.33
CA ASN A 739 56.29 -14.31 39.51
C ASN A 739 56.37 -15.86 39.50
N ASN A 740 57.19 -16.43 38.59
CA ASN A 740 57.84 -17.75 38.63
C ASN A 740 57.08 -19.08 38.38
N ASN A 741 57.89 -20.03 37.86
CA ASN A 741 57.75 -21.50 37.77
C ASN A 741 56.71 -22.13 36.81
N LYS A 742 56.92 -23.34 36.26
CA LYS A 742 58.11 -24.00 35.64
C LYS A 742 57.66 -25.37 35.06
N GLU A 743 58.44 -25.90 34.09
CA GLU A 743 58.56 -27.33 33.73
C GLU A 743 57.40 -28.11 33.05
N ASN A 744 57.74 -28.72 31.88
CA ASN A 744 57.51 -30.14 31.49
C ASN A 744 56.09 -30.74 31.31
N VAL A 745 55.80 -31.67 30.37
CA VAL A 745 56.43 -32.02 29.05
C VAL A 745 55.47 -32.93 28.22
N LYS A 746 55.45 -32.77 26.88
CA LYS A 746 54.95 -33.69 25.81
C LYS A 746 53.49 -34.20 25.76
N ASN A 747 53.01 -34.37 24.51
CA ASN A 747 51.98 -35.31 24.02
C ASN A 747 50.51 -35.10 24.48
N SER A 748 49.47 -35.46 23.71
CA SER A 748 49.34 -35.82 22.27
C SER A 748 47.86 -35.94 21.86
N GLY A 749 47.52 -35.65 20.60
CA GLY A 749 46.32 -36.18 19.93
C GLY A 749 45.11 -35.23 19.77
N ASP A 750 44.67 -35.07 18.52
CA ASP A 750 43.29 -34.70 18.15
C ASP A 750 42.37 -35.93 18.38
N PRO A 751 41.07 -35.74 18.71
CA PRO A 751 40.08 -36.08 17.68
C PRO A 751 38.77 -35.27 17.70
N GLN A 752 38.27 -34.91 16.51
CA GLN A 752 36.83 -34.93 16.25
C GLN A 752 36.30 -36.37 16.16
N ALA A 753 35.39 -36.79 17.04
CA ALA A 753 34.62 -38.03 16.83
C ALA A 753 33.25 -38.09 17.54
N LEU A 754 32.31 -38.79 16.88
CA LEU A 754 31.19 -39.57 17.46
C LEU A 754 30.07 -38.85 18.25
N LEU A 755 29.02 -38.47 17.51
CA LEU A 755 27.65 -38.70 17.99
C LEU A 755 27.34 -40.21 17.97
N ALA A 756 26.88 -40.81 19.07
CA ALA A 756 26.06 -42.04 19.01
C ALA A 756 25.27 -42.39 20.29
N ARG A 757 23.92 -42.31 20.22
CA ARG A 757 22.95 -43.15 20.99
C ARG A 757 22.94 -42.89 22.53
N LYS A 758 21.98 -43.34 23.37
CA LYS A 758 20.77 -44.20 23.21
C LYS A 758 19.74 -43.90 24.35
N LYS A 759 18.43 -43.90 24.00
CA LYS A 759 17.19 -44.19 24.77
C LYS A 759 17.00 -43.87 26.29
N LEU A 760 15.75 -43.45 26.59
CA LEU A 760 15.05 -43.45 27.90
C LEU A 760 14.95 -44.88 28.50
N TYR A 761 14.57 -45.19 29.76
CA TYR A 761 13.64 -44.66 30.80
C TYR A 761 13.95 -45.45 32.13
N PRO A 762 13.17 -45.41 33.24
CA PRO A 762 12.33 -44.38 33.90
C PRO A 762 12.65 -44.23 35.42
N LEU A 763 11.85 -43.45 36.19
CA LEU A 763 11.62 -43.68 37.63
C LEU A 763 10.26 -43.09 38.09
N LYS A 764 9.70 -43.56 39.22
CA LYS A 764 8.35 -43.21 39.73
C LYS A 764 8.38 -42.73 41.20
N ASN A 765 7.58 -41.70 41.47
CA ASN A 765 6.89 -41.36 42.73
C ASN A 765 7.50 -41.69 44.10
N LYS A 766 7.72 -40.65 44.92
CA LYS A 766 7.00 -40.49 46.21
C LYS A 766 6.95 -39.01 46.64
N LYS A 767 6.12 -38.69 47.65
CA LYS A 767 5.86 -37.33 48.15
C LYS A 767 6.66 -37.06 49.44
N GLN A 768 7.05 -35.80 49.68
CA GLN A 768 6.74 -35.06 50.92
C GLN A 768 7.07 -33.55 50.80
N ASN A 769 6.81 -32.78 51.86
CA ASN A 769 6.69 -31.31 51.86
C ASN A 769 7.95 -30.58 52.34
N THR A 770 8.11 -29.29 52.00
CA THR A 770 8.31 -28.22 53.01
C THR A 770 8.09 -26.78 52.45
N LEU A 771 8.10 -25.81 53.36
CA LEU A 771 7.81 -24.36 53.23
C LEU A 771 8.85 -23.60 52.37
N PHE A 772 8.64 -22.37 51.87
CA PHE A 772 8.27 -21.14 52.61
C PHE A 772 7.40 -20.10 51.85
N GLN A 773 7.08 -19.00 52.55
CA GLN A 773 6.00 -18.05 52.29
C GLN A 773 6.40 -16.82 51.44
N THR A 774 5.39 -16.17 50.85
CA THR A 774 5.28 -14.69 50.82
C THR A 774 3.80 -14.28 50.88
N LYS A 775 3.49 -13.12 51.49
CA LYS A 775 2.11 -12.68 51.79
C LYS A 775 1.42 -12.02 50.58
N LYS A 776 0.09 -12.11 50.54
CA LYS A 776 -0.78 -11.22 49.76
C LYS A 776 -1.42 -10.17 50.67
N GLN A 777 -1.73 -9.00 50.12
CA GLN A 777 -2.76 -8.09 50.64
C GLN A 777 -3.90 -8.01 49.61
N GLU A 778 -5.09 -7.64 50.08
CA GLU A 778 -6.34 -7.70 49.31
C GLU A 778 -6.73 -6.33 48.75
N LEU A 779 -7.53 -6.35 47.68
CA LEU A 779 -8.17 -5.15 47.13
C LEU A 779 -9.62 -5.50 46.72
N ASN A 780 -10.58 -4.89 47.40
CA ASN A 780 -12.00 -5.20 47.28
C ASN A 780 -12.63 -4.61 46.00
N ILE A 781 -13.47 -5.39 45.32
CA ILE A 781 -14.35 -4.91 44.23
C ILE A 781 -15.77 -5.48 44.46
N PRO A 782 -16.79 -4.62 44.68
CA PRO A 782 -18.15 -5.05 45.03
C PRO A 782 -18.96 -5.56 43.83
N LYS A 783 -20.01 -6.36 44.10
CA LYS A 783 -20.87 -7.00 43.09
C LYS A 783 -22.31 -6.48 43.09
N SER A 784 -22.70 -5.83 41.98
CA SER A 784 -24.07 -5.71 41.43
C SER A 784 -25.19 -5.03 42.25
N PRO A 785 -26.10 -4.27 41.61
CA PRO A 785 -27.15 -3.51 42.31
C PRO A 785 -28.42 -4.32 42.63
N LYS A 786 -29.16 -3.88 43.65
CA LYS A 786 -30.58 -4.23 43.90
C LYS A 786 -31.48 -3.00 43.77
N LYS A 787 -32.77 -3.25 43.55
CA LYS A 787 -33.81 -2.26 43.21
C LYS A 787 -34.23 -1.42 44.43
N PHE A 788 -34.64 -0.18 44.18
CA PHE A 788 -35.65 0.52 44.98
C PHE A 788 -36.77 1.08 44.08
N LYS A 789 -37.92 1.39 44.67
CA LYS A 789 -39.10 1.99 44.02
C LYS A 789 -39.37 3.39 44.62
N LYS A 790 -40.24 4.16 43.93
CA LYS A 790 -40.96 5.37 44.39
C LYS A 790 -41.27 5.33 45.89
N SER A 791 -41.24 6.45 46.64
CA SER A 791 -42.15 7.58 46.42
C SER A 791 -41.73 8.94 47.02
N ASN A 792 -42.26 10.00 46.40
CA ASN A 792 -42.69 11.30 46.94
C ASN A 792 -41.95 11.93 48.13
N PHE A 793 -41.38 13.11 47.90
CA PHE A 793 -41.84 14.32 48.59
C PHE A 793 -41.78 15.53 47.63
N ILE A 794 -42.74 16.45 47.79
CA ILE A 794 -42.87 17.74 47.07
C ILE A 794 -42.86 18.79 48.21
N THR A 795 -42.19 19.94 48.12
CA THR A 795 -42.77 21.22 47.62
C THR A 795 -41.71 22.33 47.74
N ALA A 796 -41.79 23.35 46.88
CA ALA A 796 -41.02 24.61 46.92
C ALA A 796 -39.49 24.47 46.70
N ILE A 797 -38.76 25.51 46.25
CA ILE A 797 -39.15 26.88 45.89
C ILE A 797 -38.85 27.11 44.40
N ASN A 798 -39.79 27.69 43.65
CA ASN A 798 -39.54 28.10 42.26
C ASN A 798 -40.33 29.37 41.90
N THR A 799 -40.07 30.46 42.63
CA THR A 799 -40.83 31.73 42.53
C THR A 799 -39.96 32.95 42.89
N LYS A 800 -38.90 33.22 42.11
CA LYS A 800 -38.28 34.57 42.04
C LYS A 800 -37.46 34.85 40.78
N ILE A 801 -37.99 34.43 39.62
CA ILE A 801 -37.71 35.16 38.36
C ILE A 801 -38.53 36.47 38.40
N ASN A 802 -38.06 37.53 37.74
CA ASN A 802 -38.62 38.90 37.70
C ASN A 802 -38.26 39.84 38.87
N LYS A 803 -36.99 40.28 38.93
CA LYS A 803 -36.55 41.69 39.13
C LYS A 803 -35.03 41.76 39.30
N GLU A 804 -34.27 42.01 38.22
CA GLU A 804 -32.97 42.73 38.29
C GLU A 804 -32.32 43.10 36.94
N ASN A 805 -32.82 42.59 35.80
CA ASN A 805 -32.45 43.08 34.44
C ASN A 805 -32.97 44.51 34.13
N ASN A 806 -32.83 45.46 35.06
CA ASN A 806 -33.18 46.87 34.83
C ASN A 806 -32.50 47.86 35.79
N LYS A 807 -31.16 47.87 35.85
CA LYS A 807 -30.38 49.02 36.36
C LYS A 807 -29.11 49.31 35.54
N LYS A 808 -29.36 50.09 34.48
CA LYS A 808 -28.53 51.21 33.96
C LYS A 808 -27.00 51.08 33.95
N ASN A 809 -26.45 51.19 32.73
CA ASN A 809 -25.15 51.82 32.50
C ASN A 809 -25.05 53.18 33.21
N SER A 810 -23.87 53.53 33.74
CA SER A 810 -23.09 54.75 33.42
C SER A 810 -22.27 55.31 34.59
N GLN A 811 -21.16 55.97 34.21
CA GLN A 811 -20.31 56.90 34.98
C GLN A 811 -19.31 56.33 36.01
N LYS A 812 -18.04 56.56 35.66
CA LYS A 812 -16.90 56.98 36.52
C LYS A 812 -16.46 56.00 37.63
N LYS A 813 -15.17 55.77 37.85
CA LYS A 813 -14.00 56.62 37.51
C LYS A 813 -12.81 55.76 37.10
#